data_AF-A0A354FKN2-F1
#
_entry.id   AF-A0A354FKN2-F1
#
_cell.length_a   1.000
_cell.length_b   1.000
_cell.length_c   1.000
_cell.angle_alpha   90.00
_cell.angle_beta   90.00
_cell.angle_gamma   90.00
#
_symmetry.space_group_name_H-M   'P 1'
#
loop_
_entity.id
_entity.type
_entity.pdbx_description
1 polymer ?
#
loop_
_entity_poly.entity_id
_entity_poly.type
_entity_poly.pdbx_seq_one_letter_code
_entity_poly.pdbx_strand_id
1 'polypeptide(L)'
;MKPILLIVCLITGIHAPAWGAEPISIPNWMVLGPFLAAPRDGGIDHLLDFGGEKRIVPSKDQLFYSPLTPNGTLQWREIKGQTEEITLKHERIDWDSIYERFGSIGLLNVSYAYSEVKVERDTRALVWSKKVPVFVLNGKGYLGEPYSKTFNHTPILLRQGVNRILLKVAGKLDHSFTFRMTPLQEQAVLLDDFTVPDLLATQLVQDILIGVAFLNTTENWLDNLSIATGATHAFKASSTPVRPVAPFSVVKVPIQLVANKNVTLSSDNKSHSLQVQLFRSEDELARKPVNLSVKSTKEARKITFLSEIDNSVQYFSVFHPTKHDPSKQYPVIFSLHGAGVEAEWMSDQYSSKEWAFLVFPTNRRPFGSDWQDWGRLDFLEVMEQVKQRYNVDQERFYLTGHSMGGQGVWHIGLHYPSLFAAIAPLAGWTNFQIYSPFTFQKSRMLTDPNLLLSRQRAMLDSNNLYFLPNAQHLPIIVTHGEKDKVVPPTHPRLYQEILNQLGFKVLYREIAGKPHWWREPLVKGKGADVVENDEIMQFLKRQRLQRFPKTLKVRLYDLTVNDQYYWVKVLKQTQVMRDTTVEANVDGNSIVLETKNIDALEINADRQLIDFDNITVVWNGGSHKFDLKTGQRRLKLAREGKSLANAKSANSLKSVFFSPFVIVYGTRGTKQTTDDLLHGARLIAAKFWRVANGRTRILRDVDVDETIIRDFNLVLLGSGQSNALTNRILGRLPMTVGKGQLQFQGRTHTGDKAIVLLHPNPLNPDKLIALFAGTTPRSELLSLYFLPLYSGSSTPDYIIFNDSVRKYVWGGVEDAGFFSNQWTIE
;
A
#
# COMPACT_ATOMS: atom_id res chain seq x y z
N MET A 1 2.46 -36.90 -37.82
CA MET A 1 1.91 -36.65 -36.46
C MET A 1 2.42 -35.30 -35.95
N LYS A 2 1.82 -34.23 -36.46
CA LYS A 2 1.97 -32.82 -36.07
C LYS A 2 0.59 -32.19 -36.33
N PRO A 3 -0.42 -32.49 -35.50
CA PRO A 3 -1.31 -31.42 -35.03
C PRO A 3 -2.04 -31.80 -33.71
N ILE A 4 -1.33 -31.87 -32.58
CA ILE A 4 -1.98 -31.96 -31.25
C ILE A 4 -1.43 -30.88 -30.29
N LEU A 5 -0.30 -30.23 -30.62
CA LEU A 5 0.29 -29.18 -29.79
C LEU A 5 -0.40 -27.81 -29.89
N LEU A 6 -1.29 -27.59 -30.87
CA LEU A 6 -1.95 -26.29 -31.07
C LEU A 6 -3.24 -26.09 -30.24
N ILE A 7 -3.82 -27.17 -29.70
CA ILE A 7 -5.15 -27.11 -29.04
C ILE A 7 -5.03 -26.99 -27.51
N VAL A 8 -3.89 -27.32 -26.91
CA VAL A 8 -3.68 -27.19 -25.45
C VAL A 8 -3.27 -25.77 -25.03
N CYS A 9 -2.71 -24.95 -25.93
CA CYS A 9 -2.43 -23.53 -25.67
C CYS A 9 -3.70 -22.66 -25.50
N LEU A 10 -4.87 -23.14 -25.90
CA LEU A 10 -6.13 -22.39 -25.79
C LEU A 10 -6.87 -22.60 -24.45
N ILE A 11 -6.45 -23.56 -23.62
CA ILE A 11 -7.18 -23.93 -22.37
C ILE A 11 -6.38 -23.62 -21.10
N THR A 12 -5.06 -23.47 -21.20
CA THR A 12 -4.23 -22.86 -20.14
C THR A 12 -3.66 -21.56 -20.68
N GLY A 13 -4.22 -20.41 -20.29
CA GLY A 13 -3.92 -19.09 -20.83
C GLY A 13 -2.49 -18.60 -20.63
N ILE A 14 -1.52 -19.22 -21.30
CA ILE A 14 -0.21 -18.68 -21.58
C ILE A 14 -0.39 -17.83 -22.84
N HIS A 15 -0.63 -16.54 -22.65
CA HIS A 15 -0.60 -15.59 -23.75
C HIS A 15 0.79 -15.64 -24.38
N ALA A 16 0.87 -15.91 -25.68
CA ALA A 16 2.01 -15.50 -26.48
C ALA A 16 2.28 -14.00 -26.19
N PRO A 17 3.54 -13.55 -26.07
CA PRO A 17 3.81 -12.14 -25.83
C PRO A 17 3.08 -11.32 -26.91
N ALA A 18 2.35 -10.28 -26.50
CA ALA A 18 1.54 -9.45 -27.39
C ALA A 18 2.35 -8.76 -28.51
N TRP A 19 3.67 -8.93 -28.52
CA TRP A 19 4.65 -8.20 -29.34
C TRP A 19 5.46 -9.10 -30.29
N GLY A 20 5.09 -10.37 -30.46
CA GLY A 20 5.51 -11.22 -31.60
C GLY A 20 7.00 -11.59 -31.73
N ALA A 21 7.90 -11.05 -30.89
CA ALA A 21 9.32 -11.40 -30.89
C ALA A 21 9.62 -12.58 -29.96
N GLU A 22 10.51 -13.47 -30.41
CA GLU A 22 11.05 -14.55 -29.57
C GLU A 22 11.87 -13.97 -28.40
N PRO A 23 11.67 -14.47 -27.16
CA PRO A 23 12.49 -14.06 -26.02
C PRO A 23 13.99 -14.33 -26.25
N ILE A 24 14.84 -13.45 -25.72
CA ILE A 24 16.29 -13.64 -25.73
C ILE A 24 16.64 -14.92 -24.97
N SER A 25 17.35 -15.82 -25.63
CA SER A 25 17.82 -17.07 -25.05
C SER A 25 18.80 -16.82 -23.90
N ILE A 26 18.52 -17.42 -22.74
CA ILE A 26 19.43 -17.47 -21.60
C ILE A 26 19.93 -18.91 -21.46
N PRO A 27 21.20 -19.21 -21.77
CA PRO A 27 21.67 -20.59 -21.94
C PRO A 27 21.86 -21.35 -20.63
N ASN A 28 22.39 -20.67 -19.60
CA ASN A 28 22.72 -21.26 -18.31
C ASN A 28 22.62 -20.21 -17.19
N TRP A 29 22.47 -20.71 -15.96
CA TRP A 29 22.45 -19.88 -14.75
C TRP A 29 23.49 -20.38 -13.76
N MET A 30 24.29 -19.46 -13.21
CA MET A 30 25.02 -19.68 -11.98
C MET A 30 24.11 -19.31 -10.82
N VAL A 31 23.88 -20.22 -9.87
CA VAL A 31 22.99 -19.97 -8.73
C VAL A 31 23.73 -20.09 -7.40
N LEU A 32 23.31 -19.29 -6.42
CA LEU A 32 23.88 -19.24 -5.08
C LEU A 32 22.76 -19.05 -4.06
N GLY A 33 22.72 -19.91 -3.03
CA GLY A 33 21.69 -19.88 -1.99
C GLY A 33 21.42 -21.27 -1.41
N PRO A 34 20.60 -21.36 -0.36
CA PRO A 34 19.71 -20.31 0.14
C PRO A 34 20.33 -19.51 1.29
N PHE A 35 20.21 -18.20 1.26
CA PHE A 35 20.49 -17.31 2.38
C PHE A 35 19.25 -17.15 3.26
N LEU A 36 19.46 -17.07 4.57
CA LEU A 36 18.39 -16.75 5.52
C LEU A 36 17.77 -15.38 5.19
N ALA A 37 16.45 -15.31 5.16
CA ALA A 37 15.73 -14.07 4.92
C ALA A 37 14.68 -13.83 6.01
N ALA A 38 14.38 -12.56 6.26
CA ALA A 38 13.37 -12.14 7.21
C ALA A 38 12.37 -11.17 6.56
N PRO A 39 11.09 -11.21 6.96
CA PRO A 39 10.10 -10.25 6.48
C PRO A 39 10.56 -8.84 6.79
N ARG A 40 10.29 -7.89 5.88
CA ARG A 40 10.53 -6.44 6.09
C ARG A 40 12.00 -6.03 6.34
N ASP A 41 12.94 -6.97 6.23
CA ASP A 41 14.40 -6.74 6.13
C ASP A 41 14.87 -6.92 4.68
N GLY A 42 14.08 -6.40 3.73
CA GLY A 42 14.45 -6.39 2.32
C GLY A 42 15.71 -5.53 2.08
N GLY A 43 16.38 -5.78 0.95
CA GLY A 43 17.53 -4.97 0.52
C GLY A 43 18.90 -5.46 1.01
N ILE A 44 18.97 -6.52 1.85
CA ILE A 44 20.26 -7.09 2.29
C ILE A 44 21.05 -7.64 1.10
N ASP A 45 22.21 -7.08 0.84
CA ASP A 45 23.18 -7.56 -0.14
C ASP A 45 24.07 -8.62 0.50
N HIS A 46 23.89 -9.88 0.10
CA HIS A 46 24.66 -11.01 0.63
C HIS A 46 26.00 -11.20 -0.09
N LEU A 47 26.26 -10.40 -1.13
CA LEU A 47 27.39 -10.57 -2.04
C LEU A 47 28.49 -9.52 -1.81
N LEU A 48 28.36 -8.70 -0.76
CA LEU A 48 29.23 -7.54 -0.51
C LEU A 48 30.72 -7.89 -0.45
N ASP A 49 31.08 -9.04 0.12
CA ASP A 49 32.47 -9.50 0.25
C ASP A 49 33.14 -9.72 -1.12
N PHE A 50 32.36 -9.93 -2.19
CA PHE A 50 32.81 -10.10 -3.57
C PHE A 50 32.25 -9.01 -4.51
N GLY A 51 32.09 -7.80 -3.97
CA GLY A 51 31.73 -6.61 -4.76
C GLY A 51 30.25 -6.23 -4.74
N GLY A 52 29.38 -7.06 -4.15
CA GLY A 52 27.95 -6.84 -4.01
C GLY A 52 27.14 -7.16 -5.25
N GLU A 53 25.81 -7.06 -5.13
CA GLU A 53 24.84 -7.32 -6.20
C GLU A 53 25.14 -6.55 -7.50
N LYS A 54 25.78 -5.37 -7.38
CA LYS A 54 26.10 -4.51 -8.53
C LYS A 54 27.33 -4.93 -9.33
N ARG A 55 28.26 -5.69 -8.74
CA ARG A 55 29.59 -5.96 -9.34
C ARG A 55 30.02 -7.42 -9.30
N ILE A 56 29.22 -8.29 -8.67
CA ILE A 56 29.54 -9.72 -8.57
C ILE A 56 29.79 -10.33 -9.95
N VAL A 57 30.85 -11.13 -10.03
CA VAL A 57 31.13 -12.07 -11.12
C VAL A 57 31.30 -13.44 -10.45
N PRO A 58 30.38 -14.38 -10.67
CA PRO A 58 30.44 -15.69 -10.02
C PRO A 58 31.73 -16.46 -10.31
N SER A 59 32.31 -17.05 -9.26
CA SER A 59 33.37 -18.06 -9.38
C SER A 59 33.13 -19.18 -8.38
N LYS A 60 33.54 -20.41 -8.72
CA LYS A 60 33.47 -21.57 -7.81
C LYS A 60 34.37 -21.40 -6.58
N ASP A 61 35.38 -20.54 -6.66
CA ASP A 61 36.31 -20.26 -5.55
C ASP A 61 35.72 -19.29 -4.51
N GLN A 62 34.58 -18.65 -4.82
CA GLN A 62 33.92 -17.75 -3.88
C GLN A 62 33.13 -18.56 -2.85
N LEU A 63 33.51 -18.42 -1.59
CA LEU A 63 32.86 -19.04 -0.44
C LEU A 63 31.97 -18.02 0.28
N PHE A 64 30.71 -18.38 0.46
CA PHE A 64 29.70 -17.61 1.20
C PHE A 64 29.21 -18.40 2.41
N TYR A 65 28.47 -17.73 3.29
CA TYR A 65 27.96 -18.33 4.52
C TYR A 65 26.43 -18.21 4.61
N SER A 66 25.79 -19.30 5.04
CA SER A 66 24.36 -19.32 5.34
C SER A 66 24.08 -20.29 6.50
N PRO A 67 23.32 -19.87 7.52
CA PRO A 67 22.95 -20.75 8.62
C PRO A 67 21.96 -21.86 8.21
N LEU A 68 21.41 -21.80 6.98
CA LEU A 68 20.45 -22.78 6.49
C LEU A 68 21.11 -24.06 5.94
N THR A 69 22.40 -24.01 5.57
CA THR A 69 23.06 -25.14 4.89
C THR A 69 23.94 -25.97 5.81
N PRO A 70 24.16 -27.26 5.48
CA PRO A 70 25.17 -28.07 6.14
C PRO A 70 26.54 -27.37 6.14
N ASN A 71 27.24 -27.41 7.27
CA ASN A 71 28.52 -26.72 7.51
C ASN A 71 28.46 -25.19 7.37
N GLY A 72 27.28 -24.59 7.23
CA GLY A 72 27.11 -23.14 7.21
C GLY A 72 27.66 -22.42 5.98
N THR A 73 28.01 -23.13 4.91
CA THR A 73 28.70 -22.58 3.73
C THR A 73 27.90 -22.74 2.43
N LEU A 74 28.19 -21.88 1.46
CA LEU A 74 27.57 -21.81 0.14
C LEU A 74 28.61 -21.48 -0.94
N GLN A 75 28.46 -22.09 -2.12
CA GLN A 75 29.25 -21.80 -3.31
C GLN A 75 28.34 -21.73 -4.54
N TRP A 76 28.80 -21.06 -5.59
CA TRP A 76 28.09 -21.00 -6.85
C TRP A 76 28.04 -22.38 -7.52
N ARG A 77 26.87 -22.73 -8.04
CA ARG A 77 26.67 -23.94 -8.87
C ARG A 77 26.01 -23.58 -10.18
N GLU A 78 26.33 -24.33 -11.23
CA GLU A 78 25.72 -24.14 -12.53
C GLU A 78 24.44 -24.98 -12.64
N ILE A 79 23.40 -24.40 -13.25
CA ILE A 79 22.21 -25.10 -13.70
C ILE A 79 22.10 -24.89 -15.21
N LYS A 80 22.05 -26.00 -15.95
CA LYS A 80 21.88 -26.03 -17.41
C LYS A 80 20.40 -26.10 -17.77
N GLY A 81 20.04 -25.43 -18.86
CA GLY A 81 18.78 -25.67 -19.55
C GLY A 81 17.73 -24.57 -19.40
N GLN A 82 17.00 -24.36 -20.50
CA GLN A 82 15.79 -23.55 -20.60
C GLN A 82 14.57 -24.39 -20.23
N THR A 83 13.82 -23.92 -19.25
CA THR A 83 12.38 -24.18 -19.11
C THR A 83 11.72 -22.89 -18.66
N GLU A 84 10.45 -22.71 -19.00
CA GLU A 84 9.66 -21.53 -18.62
C GLU A 84 9.73 -21.19 -17.13
N GLU A 85 10.08 -22.16 -16.29
CA GLU A 85 10.26 -22.01 -14.85
C GLU A 85 11.52 -22.79 -14.41
N ILE A 86 12.40 -22.12 -13.65
CA ILE A 86 13.66 -22.66 -13.11
C ILE A 86 13.48 -22.91 -11.63
N THR A 87 13.73 -24.14 -11.17
CA THR A 87 13.58 -24.54 -9.76
C THR A 87 14.94 -24.57 -9.05
N LEU A 88 15.01 -23.88 -7.92
CA LEU A 88 16.14 -23.90 -6.99
C LEU A 88 15.88 -24.94 -5.91
N LYS A 89 16.46 -26.14 -6.09
CA LYS A 89 16.40 -27.22 -5.11
C LYS A 89 17.50 -27.11 -4.05
N HIS A 90 17.19 -27.38 -2.80
CA HIS A 90 18.10 -27.36 -1.65
C HIS A 90 18.11 -28.71 -0.91
N GLU A 91 18.55 -29.77 -1.61
CA GLU A 91 18.42 -31.20 -1.23
C GLU A 91 19.10 -31.62 0.08
N ARG A 92 19.87 -30.73 0.74
CA ARG A 92 20.59 -31.02 1.99
C ARG A 92 20.09 -30.24 3.20
N ILE A 93 18.93 -29.59 3.09
CA ILE A 93 18.33 -28.81 4.18
C ILE A 93 17.16 -29.60 4.76
N ASP A 94 17.20 -29.83 6.08
CA ASP A 94 16.06 -30.38 6.82
C ASP A 94 15.05 -29.26 7.09
N TRP A 95 14.19 -29.04 6.12
CA TRP A 95 13.14 -28.02 6.19
C TRP A 95 12.08 -28.32 7.25
N ASP A 96 11.85 -29.59 7.57
CA ASP A 96 10.84 -30.02 8.54
C ASP A 96 11.27 -29.60 9.95
N SER A 97 12.52 -29.91 10.34
CA SER A 97 13.09 -29.44 11.63
C SER A 97 13.07 -27.92 11.76
N ILE A 98 13.37 -27.19 10.68
CA ILE A 98 13.32 -25.71 10.67
C ILE A 98 11.88 -25.23 10.88
N TYR A 99 10.91 -25.84 10.21
CA TYR A 99 9.49 -25.50 10.34
C TYR A 99 8.97 -25.80 11.75
N GLU A 100 9.31 -26.94 12.33
CA GLU A 100 8.90 -27.28 13.69
C GLU A 100 9.42 -26.27 14.72
N ARG A 101 10.65 -25.79 14.55
CA ARG A 101 11.27 -24.86 15.49
C ARG A 101 10.84 -23.40 15.30
N PHE A 102 10.74 -22.94 14.05
CA PHE A 102 10.56 -21.53 13.72
C PHE A 102 9.28 -21.24 12.95
N GLY A 103 8.45 -22.25 12.70
CA GLY A 103 7.24 -22.13 11.88
C GLY A 103 7.55 -21.74 10.43
N SER A 104 6.52 -21.27 9.74
CA SER A 104 6.61 -20.94 8.31
C SER A 104 7.61 -19.82 7.98
N ILE A 105 8.11 -19.08 8.98
CA ILE A 105 9.09 -18.03 8.78
C ILE A 105 10.53 -18.55 8.68
N GLY A 106 10.86 -19.65 9.35
CA GLY A 106 12.17 -20.30 9.18
C GLY A 106 12.39 -20.80 7.76
N LEU A 107 11.31 -21.03 7.01
CA LEU A 107 11.37 -21.48 5.62
C LEU A 107 11.74 -20.37 4.64
N LEU A 108 11.57 -19.08 5.02
CA LEU A 108 11.80 -17.94 4.15
C LEU A 108 13.29 -17.78 3.86
N ASN A 109 13.65 -17.76 2.58
CA ASN A 109 15.02 -17.66 2.14
C ASN A 109 15.15 -16.88 0.83
N VAL A 110 16.38 -16.47 0.53
CA VAL A 110 16.76 -15.76 -0.70
C VAL A 110 17.86 -16.52 -1.42
N SER A 111 17.74 -16.63 -2.73
CA SER A 111 18.78 -17.15 -3.61
C SER A 111 19.07 -16.16 -4.73
N TYR A 112 20.26 -16.25 -5.32
CA TYR A 112 20.66 -15.48 -6.49
C TYR A 112 20.80 -16.38 -7.71
N ALA A 113 20.44 -15.83 -8.86
CA ALA A 113 20.70 -16.46 -10.16
C ALA A 113 21.39 -15.44 -11.07
N TYR A 114 22.57 -15.78 -11.57
CA TYR A 114 23.40 -14.96 -12.44
C TYR A 114 23.49 -15.56 -13.83
N SER A 115 23.42 -14.72 -14.85
CA SER A 115 23.71 -15.10 -16.23
C SER A 115 24.27 -13.93 -17.03
N GLU A 116 24.87 -14.24 -18.17
CA GLU A 116 25.35 -13.25 -19.13
C GLU A 116 24.68 -13.50 -20.48
N VAL A 117 24.20 -12.42 -21.09
CA VAL A 117 23.62 -12.45 -22.43
C VAL A 117 24.36 -11.49 -23.34
N LYS A 118 24.71 -11.95 -24.54
CA LYS A 118 25.36 -11.11 -25.55
C LYS A 118 24.32 -10.62 -26.55
N VAL A 119 24.34 -9.33 -26.86
CA VAL A 119 23.55 -8.74 -27.96
C VAL A 119 24.46 -8.04 -28.97
N GLU A 120 24.11 -8.12 -30.24
CA GLU A 120 24.95 -7.59 -31.33
C GLU A 120 24.84 -6.07 -31.51
N ARG A 121 23.80 -5.45 -30.94
CA ARG A 121 23.57 -4.01 -30.93
C ARG A 121 22.77 -3.61 -29.70
N ASP A 122 22.80 -2.33 -29.35
CA ASP A 122 21.91 -1.77 -28.33
C ASP A 122 20.46 -2.16 -28.64
N THR A 123 19.82 -2.83 -27.69
CA THR A 123 18.52 -3.48 -27.87
C THR A 123 17.60 -3.12 -26.71
N ARG A 124 16.48 -2.47 -27.01
CA ARG A 124 15.40 -2.27 -26.03
C ARG A 124 14.67 -3.60 -25.85
N ALA A 125 14.36 -3.93 -24.60
CA ALA A 125 13.60 -5.14 -24.27
C ALA A 125 12.62 -4.89 -23.12
N LEU A 126 11.58 -5.72 -23.06
CA LEU A 126 10.67 -5.82 -21.92
C LEU A 126 11.01 -7.07 -21.11
N VAL A 127 11.19 -6.87 -19.81
CA VAL A 127 11.30 -7.95 -18.84
C VAL A 127 9.93 -8.29 -18.29
N TRP A 128 9.54 -9.56 -18.42
CA TRP A 128 8.51 -10.17 -17.59
C TRP A 128 9.15 -11.25 -16.72
N SER A 129 8.70 -11.36 -15.47
CA SER A 129 9.25 -12.33 -14.53
C SER A 129 8.18 -12.92 -13.62
N LYS A 130 8.51 -14.01 -12.95
CA LYS A 130 7.64 -14.69 -11.97
C LYS A 130 8.48 -14.97 -10.72
N LYS A 131 8.00 -14.55 -9.55
CA LYS A 131 8.68 -14.72 -8.24
C LYS A 131 10.08 -14.06 -8.18
N VAL A 132 10.32 -13.06 -9.01
CA VAL A 132 11.56 -12.26 -8.98
C VAL A 132 11.19 -10.87 -8.46
N PRO A 133 11.35 -10.55 -7.16
CA PRO A 133 11.02 -9.23 -6.65
C PRO A 133 11.86 -8.10 -7.27
N VAL A 134 13.15 -8.35 -7.47
CA VAL A 134 14.13 -7.40 -8.03
C VAL A 134 15.19 -8.14 -8.84
N PHE A 135 15.80 -7.46 -9.80
CA PHE A 135 16.95 -7.95 -10.54
C PHE A 135 17.95 -6.81 -10.80
N VAL A 136 19.19 -7.15 -11.12
CA VAL A 136 20.24 -6.22 -11.50
C VAL A 136 20.65 -6.51 -12.94
N LEU A 137 20.72 -5.47 -13.76
CA LEU A 137 21.24 -5.51 -15.12
C LEU A 137 22.38 -4.50 -15.22
N ASN A 138 23.58 -4.97 -15.57
CA ASN A 138 24.78 -4.15 -15.72
C ASN A 138 25.03 -3.21 -14.52
N GLY A 139 24.83 -3.72 -13.30
CA GLY A 139 25.01 -2.97 -12.05
C GLY A 139 23.87 -2.01 -11.66
N LYS A 140 22.81 -1.90 -12.47
CA LYS A 140 21.60 -1.12 -12.16
C LYS A 140 20.48 -2.06 -11.68
N GLY A 141 19.83 -1.71 -10.56
CA GLY A 141 18.74 -2.50 -9.98
C GLY A 141 17.37 -2.14 -10.55
N TYR A 142 16.54 -3.14 -10.81
CA TYR A 142 15.21 -3.03 -11.42
C TYR A 142 14.18 -3.81 -10.59
N LEU A 143 12.91 -3.44 -10.74
CA LEU A 143 11.80 -4.20 -10.16
C LEU A 143 11.48 -5.40 -11.06
N GLY A 144 11.24 -6.57 -10.48
CA GLY A 144 10.59 -7.68 -11.19
C GLY A 144 9.14 -7.84 -10.73
N GLU A 145 8.59 -9.04 -10.93
CA GLU A 145 7.23 -9.39 -10.54
C GLU A 145 7.22 -10.53 -9.50
N PRO A 146 7.01 -10.21 -8.21
CA PRO A 146 7.05 -11.20 -7.14
C PRO A 146 5.76 -12.04 -7.01
N TYR A 147 4.62 -11.56 -7.52
CA TYR A 147 3.30 -12.18 -7.32
C TYR A 147 2.75 -12.87 -8.58
N SER A 148 3.61 -13.09 -9.59
CA SER A 148 3.24 -13.78 -10.84
C SER A 148 2.12 -13.10 -11.63
N LYS A 149 1.95 -11.78 -11.48
CA LYS A 149 0.99 -11.02 -12.28
C LYS A 149 1.49 -10.85 -13.73
N THR A 150 0.58 -10.86 -14.69
CA THR A 150 0.92 -10.78 -16.11
C THR A 150 1.08 -9.36 -16.63
N PHE A 151 0.48 -8.37 -15.97
CA PHE A 151 0.49 -6.99 -16.46
C PHE A 151 1.82 -6.25 -16.23
N ASN A 152 2.63 -6.68 -15.26
CA ASN A 152 3.83 -5.97 -14.86
C ASN A 152 5.01 -6.30 -15.79
N HIS A 153 5.45 -5.29 -16.55
CA HIS A 153 6.59 -5.37 -17.47
C HIS A 153 7.58 -4.26 -17.16
N THR A 154 8.87 -4.61 -17.15
CA THR A 154 9.96 -3.65 -16.88
C THR A 154 10.75 -3.37 -18.14
N PRO A 155 10.77 -2.13 -18.64
CA PRO A 155 11.57 -1.79 -19.81
C PRO A 155 13.05 -1.70 -19.43
N ILE A 156 13.89 -2.28 -20.28
CA ILE A 156 15.33 -2.29 -20.13
C ILE A 156 16.01 -1.96 -21.45
N LEU A 157 17.29 -1.60 -21.33
CA LEU A 157 18.19 -1.44 -22.46
C LEU A 157 19.38 -2.37 -22.29
N LEU A 158 19.53 -3.29 -23.23
CA LEU A 158 20.71 -4.13 -23.36
C LEU A 158 21.73 -3.39 -24.22
N ARG A 159 22.96 -3.27 -23.74
CA ARG A 159 24.05 -2.63 -24.47
C ARG A 159 24.72 -3.63 -25.40
N GLN A 160 25.20 -3.18 -26.55
CA GLN A 160 26.01 -3.99 -27.45
C GLN A 160 27.13 -4.71 -26.68
N GLY A 161 27.28 -6.01 -26.93
CA GLY A 161 28.21 -6.87 -26.20
C GLY A 161 27.53 -7.61 -25.04
N VAL A 162 28.29 -7.87 -23.99
CA VAL A 162 27.89 -8.72 -22.87
C VAL A 162 27.10 -7.91 -21.84
N ASN A 163 25.91 -8.40 -21.49
CA ASN A 163 25.06 -7.85 -20.45
C ASN A 163 24.97 -8.83 -19.28
N ARG A 164 25.26 -8.34 -18.08
CA ARG A 164 25.26 -9.13 -16.84
C ARG A 164 23.92 -9.01 -16.13
N ILE A 165 23.32 -10.15 -15.81
CA ILE A 165 22.02 -10.25 -15.16
C ILE A 165 22.20 -10.97 -13.83
N LEU A 166 21.70 -10.38 -12.75
CA LEU A 166 21.61 -11.00 -11.44
C LEU A 166 20.18 -10.90 -10.93
N LEU A 167 19.52 -12.02 -10.73
CA LEU A 167 18.20 -12.11 -10.12
C LEU A 167 18.37 -12.32 -8.62
N LYS A 168 17.54 -11.64 -7.84
CA LYS A 168 17.37 -11.92 -6.41
C LYS A 168 16.00 -12.53 -6.23
N VAL A 169 15.98 -13.83 -5.93
CA VAL A 169 14.78 -14.65 -5.84
C VAL A 169 14.49 -14.89 -4.36
N ALA A 170 13.25 -14.67 -3.94
CA ALA A 170 12.82 -14.86 -2.57
C ALA A 170 11.65 -15.85 -2.53
N GLY A 171 11.67 -16.78 -1.58
CA GLY A 171 10.65 -17.81 -1.46
C GLY A 171 10.72 -18.54 -0.14
N LYS A 172 9.80 -19.49 0.05
CA LYS A 172 9.86 -20.46 1.15
C LYS A 172 10.34 -21.80 0.60
N LEU A 173 11.13 -22.54 1.37
CA LEU A 173 11.66 -23.85 0.97
C LEU A 173 12.44 -23.75 -0.35
N ASP A 174 12.39 -24.84 -1.13
CA ASP A 174 12.65 -24.85 -2.55
C ASP A 174 11.64 -23.96 -3.28
N HIS A 175 12.15 -23.11 -4.17
CA HIS A 175 11.31 -22.19 -4.91
C HIS A 175 11.80 -22.03 -6.35
N SER A 176 10.94 -21.46 -7.18
CA SER A 176 11.14 -21.34 -8.61
C SER A 176 11.06 -19.90 -9.07
N PHE A 177 11.61 -19.61 -10.24
CA PHE A 177 11.45 -18.31 -10.89
C PHE A 177 11.32 -18.45 -12.42
N THR A 178 10.73 -17.43 -13.03
CA THR A 178 10.74 -17.22 -14.48
C THR A 178 11.33 -15.85 -14.76
N PHE A 179 12.15 -15.74 -15.81
CA PHE A 179 12.69 -14.48 -16.27
C PHE A 179 12.78 -14.48 -17.80
N ARG A 180 12.07 -13.56 -18.45
CA ARG A 180 12.02 -13.43 -19.90
C ARG A 180 12.35 -12.00 -20.30
N MET A 181 13.25 -11.85 -21.27
CA MET A 181 13.54 -10.58 -21.92
C MET A 181 13.06 -10.68 -23.36
N THR A 182 12.10 -9.85 -23.74
CA THR A 182 11.54 -9.84 -25.09
C THR A 182 11.97 -8.55 -25.79
N PRO A 183 12.75 -8.61 -26.89
CA PRO A 183 13.09 -7.41 -27.65
C PRO A 183 11.85 -6.68 -28.14
N LEU A 184 11.88 -5.35 -28.21
CA LEU A 184 10.79 -4.55 -28.75
C LEU A 184 11.27 -3.32 -29.53
N GLN A 185 10.48 -2.89 -30.50
CA GLN A 185 10.74 -1.71 -31.34
C GLN A 185 9.73 -0.59 -31.13
N GLU A 186 8.56 -0.94 -30.60
CA GLU A 186 7.47 -0.05 -30.22
C GLU A 186 7.99 1.05 -29.29
N GLN A 187 7.48 2.27 -29.46
CA GLN A 187 7.82 3.42 -28.61
C GLN A 187 7.02 3.43 -27.30
N ALA A 188 5.83 2.84 -27.32
CA ALA A 188 4.98 2.71 -26.15
C ALA A 188 4.14 1.44 -26.22
N VAL A 189 3.73 0.96 -25.05
CA VAL A 189 2.97 -0.30 -24.91
C VAL A 189 1.82 -0.12 -23.94
N LEU A 190 0.60 -0.48 -24.34
CA LEU A 190 -0.57 -0.58 -23.47
C LEU A 190 -0.52 -1.87 -22.63
N LEU A 191 -0.57 -1.74 -21.30
CA LEU A 191 -0.45 -2.84 -20.35
C LEU A 191 -1.82 -3.46 -20.04
N ASP A 192 -1.84 -4.73 -19.63
CA ASP A 192 -3.04 -5.45 -19.14
C ASP A 192 -3.47 -5.05 -17.72
N ASP A 193 -3.28 -3.78 -17.34
CA ASP A 193 -3.68 -3.24 -16.04
C ASP A 193 -4.75 -2.16 -16.21
N PHE A 194 -5.97 -2.60 -16.47
CA PHE A 194 -7.13 -1.72 -16.58
C PHE A 194 -7.87 -1.61 -15.24
N THR A 195 -8.27 -0.39 -14.85
CA THR A 195 -9.32 -0.20 -13.85
C THR A 195 -10.62 0.13 -14.59
N VAL A 196 -11.61 -0.77 -14.57
CA VAL A 196 -12.86 -0.60 -15.32
C VAL A 196 -14.09 -0.89 -14.46
N PRO A 197 -15.21 -0.17 -14.69
CA PRO A 197 -16.48 -0.47 -14.03
C PRO A 197 -17.20 -1.62 -14.73
N ASP A 198 -18.25 -2.10 -14.08
CA ASP A 198 -19.28 -2.88 -14.74
C ASP A 198 -20.41 -1.96 -15.22
N LEU A 199 -20.96 -2.25 -16.40
CA LEU A 199 -22.13 -1.58 -16.94
C LEU A 199 -23.40 -2.23 -16.40
N LEU A 200 -24.45 -1.44 -16.20
CA LEU A 200 -25.76 -1.97 -15.82
C LEU A 200 -26.59 -2.28 -17.07
N ALA A 201 -27.24 -3.45 -17.09
CA ALA A 201 -28.18 -3.89 -18.13
C ALA A 201 -29.52 -3.12 -18.07
N THR A 202 -29.44 -1.80 -17.97
CA THR A 202 -30.55 -0.86 -18.02
C THR A 202 -30.13 0.32 -18.89
N GLN A 203 -30.87 1.43 -18.84
CA GLN A 203 -30.45 2.65 -19.48
C GLN A 203 -29.10 3.12 -18.93
N LEU A 204 -28.13 3.36 -19.81
CA LEU A 204 -26.87 3.99 -19.47
C LEU A 204 -27.13 5.49 -19.26
N VAL A 205 -26.94 5.97 -18.02
CA VAL A 205 -27.36 7.32 -17.59
C VAL A 205 -26.22 8.23 -17.12
N GLN A 206 -24.99 7.72 -17.04
CA GLN A 206 -23.86 8.48 -16.50
C GLN A 206 -22.56 8.20 -17.25
N ASP A 207 -21.71 9.22 -17.29
CA ASP A 207 -20.34 9.08 -17.75
C ASP A 207 -19.55 8.20 -16.77
N ILE A 208 -18.59 7.44 -17.30
CA ILE A 208 -17.81 6.48 -16.51
C ILE A 208 -16.32 6.74 -16.64
N LEU A 209 -15.57 6.38 -15.60
CA LEU A 209 -14.12 6.50 -15.56
C LEU A 209 -13.46 5.15 -15.80
N ILE A 210 -12.44 5.11 -16.63
CA ILE A 210 -11.54 3.96 -16.76
C ILE A 210 -10.10 4.39 -16.51
N GLY A 211 -9.29 3.51 -15.93
CA GLY A 211 -7.85 3.70 -15.76
C GLY A 211 -7.08 2.84 -16.74
N VAL A 212 -6.25 3.45 -17.59
CA VAL A 212 -5.44 2.76 -18.61
C VAL A 212 -3.96 2.95 -18.33
N ALA A 213 -3.22 1.85 -18.18
CA ALA A 213 -1.78 1.89 -17.98
C ALA A 213 -1.03 1.71 -19.30
N PHE A 214 -0.01 2.53 -19.53
CA PHE A 214 0.94 2.33 -20.61
C PHE A 214 2.37 2.62 -20.17
N LEU A 215 3.31 2.11 -20.96
CA LEU A 215 4.74 2.16 -20.72
C LEU A 215 5.42 2.96 -21.84
N ASN A 216 6.23 3.97 -21.49
CA ASN A 216 7.22 4.52 -22.42
C ASN A 216 8.40 3.55 -22.47
N THR A 217 8.70 3.00 -23.63
CA THR A 217 9.71 1.96 -23.82
C THR A 217 10.99 2.52 -24.46
N THR A 218 11.11 3.84 -24.60
CA THR A 218 12.25 4.52 -25.24
C THR A 218 13.21 5.14 -24.22
N GLU A 219 14.40 5.51 -24.70
CA GLU A 219 15.38 6.32 -23.95
C GLU A 219 15.02 7.81 -23.90
N ASN A 220 13.97 8.23 -24.62
CA ASN A 220 13.54 9.63 -24.72
C ASN A 220 12.23 9.88 -23.97
N TRP A 221 11.98 11.15 -23.66
CA TRP A 221 10.65 11.58 -23.22
C TRP A 221 9.65 11.40 -24.36
N LEU A 222 8.45 10.92 -24.03
CA LEU A 222 7.32 10.95 -24.94
C LEU A 222 6.42 12.13 -24.55
N ASP A 223 6.23 13.05 -25.49
CA ASP A 223 5.43 14.27 -25.39
C ASP A 223 4.29 14.26 -26.41
N ASN A 224 3.44 15.30 -26.39
CA ASN A 224 2.29 15.44 -27.30
C ASN A 224 1.41 14.19 -27.37
N LEU A 225 1.22 13.54 -26.22
CA LEU A 225 0.50 12.29 -26.12
C LEU A 225 -1.00 12.52 -25.93
N SER A 226 -1.82 11.64 -26.48
CA SER A 226 -3.24 11.53 -26.13
C SER A 226 -3.67 10.06 -26.09
N ILE A 227 -4.65 9.74 -25.24
CA ILE A 227 -5.32 8.43 -25.28
C ILE A 227 -6.75 8.65 -25.72
N ALA A 228 -7.14 7.99 -26.79
CA ALA A 228 -8.47 8.06 -27.36
C ALA A 228 -9.24 6.74 -27.21
N THR A 229 -10.56 6.86 -27.17
CA THR A 229 -11.49 5.74 -27.29
C THR A 229 -12.39 5.96 -28.49
N GLY A 230 -12.60 4.90 -29.27
CA GLY A 230 -13.50 4.95 -30.43
C GLY A 230 -14.97 5.06 -30.02
N ALA A 231 -15.80 5.64 -30.90
CA ALA A 231 -17.24 5.64 -30.69
C ALA A 231 -17.78 4.19 -30.74
N THR A 232 -18.69 3.88 -29.84
CA THR A 232 -19.41 2.60 -29.80
C THR A 232 -20.90 2.86 -29.69
N HIS A 233 -21.72 1.80 -29.69
CA HIS A 233 -23.14 1.95 -29.39
C HIS A 233 -23.36 2.63 -28.02
N ALA A 234 -22.57 2.28 -27.00
CA ALA A 234 -22.73 2.77 -25.64
C ALA A 234 -22.06 4.13 -25.36
N PHE A 235 -20.94 4.44 -26.03
CA PHE A 235 -20.10 5.60 -25.71
C PHE A 235 -19.76 6.43 -26.94
N LYS A 236 -19.67 7.74 -26.76
CA LYS A 236 -19.07 8.65 -27.75
C LYS A 236 -17.56 8.43 -27.81
N ALA A 237 -16.98 8.78 -28.96
CA ALA A 237 -15.53 8.89 -29.05
C ALA A 237 -15.03 9.95 -28.05
N SER A 238 -13.89 9.68 -27.40
CA SER A 238 -13.24 10.62 -26.49
C SER A 238 -11.74 10.62 -26.72
N SER A 239 -11.08 11.74 -26.42
CA SER A 239 -9.62 11.85 -26.40
C SER A 239 -9.18 12.62 -25.17
N THR A 240 -8.20 12.07 -24.45
CA THR A 240 -7.66 12.64 -23.22
C THR A 240 -6.19 12.99 -23.44
N PRO A 241 -5.77 14.26 -23.29
CA PRO A 241 -4.37 14.63 -23.41
C PRO A 241 -3.56 14.03 -22.25
N VAL A 242 -2.37 13.54 -22.57
CA VAL A 242 -1.43 12.94 -21.62
C VAL A 242 -0.19 13.82 -21.51
N ARG A 243 0.18 14.15 -20.28
CA ARG A 243 1.40 14.92 -19.99
C ARG A 243 2.64 14.12 -20.41
N PRO A 244 3.78 14.79 -20.66
CA PRO A 244 5.01 14.09 -21.04
C PRO A 244 5.37 12.96 -20.07
N VAL A 245 5.77 11.82 -20.62
CA VAL A 245 6.12 10.60 -19.87
C VAL A 245 7.61 10.36 -19.98
N ALA A 246 8.26 10.27 -18.81
CA ALA A 246 9.68 10.02 -18.70
C ALA A 246 10.10 8.71 -19.41
N PRO A 247 11.33 8.64 -19.95
CA PRO A 247 11.81 7.44 -20.61
C PRO A 247 11.70 6.22 -19.68
N PHE A 248 11.45 5.03 -20.24
CA PHE A 248 11.36 3.77 -19.47
C PHE A 248 10.41 3.80 -18.26
N SER A 249 9.34 4.59 -18.32
CA SER A 249 8.42 4.81 -17.19
C SER A 249 6.99 4.39 -17.50
N VAL A 250 6.31 3.86 -16.48
CA VAL A 250 4.89 3.52 -16.52
C VAL A 250 4.05 4.68 -16.01
N VAL A 251 2.88 4.89 -16.62
CA VAL A 251 1.83 5.79 -16.11
C VAL A 251 0.46 5.16 -16.29
N LYS A 252 -0.43 5.37 -15.33
CA LYS A 252 -1.86 5.01 -15.42
C LYS A 252 -2.70 6.27 -15.57
N VAL A 253 -3.44 6.38 -16.68
CA VAL A 253 -4.17 7.57 -17.08
C VAL A 253 -5.67 7.37 -16.85
N PRO A 254 -6.36 8.27 -16.14
CA PRO A 254 -7.81 8.30 -16.07
C PRO A 254 -8.38 8.79 -17.41
N ILE A 255 -9.38 8.08 -17.92
CA ILE A 255 -10.12 8.42 -19.13
C ILE A 255 -11.59 8.47 -18.78
N GLN A 256 -12.25 9.58 -19.13
CA GLN A 256 -13.70 9.70 -19.04
C GLN A 256 -14.33 9.16 -20.33
N LEU A 257 -15.24 8.20 -20.20
CA LEU A 257 -16.09 7.74 -21.27
C LEU A 257 -17.45 8.43 -21.16
N VAL A 258 -17.87 9.08 -22.24
CA VAL A 258 -19.12 9.83 -22.30
C VAL A 258 -20.22 8.92 -22.84
N ALA A 259 -21.27 8.71 -22.05
CA ALA A 259 -22.36 7.81 -22.42
C ALA A 259 -23.24 8.40 -23.55
N ASN A 260 -23.67 7.55 -24.47
CA ASN A 260 -24.74 7.88 -25.42
C ASN A 260 -26.09 7.88 -24.70
N LYS A 261 -26.93 8.87 -24.98
CA LYS A 261 -28.27 8.97 -24.38
C LYS A 261 -29.17 7.83 -24.88
N ASN A 262 -30.04 7.32 -23.99
CA ASN A 262 -31.07 6.33 -24.29
C ASN A 262 -30.56 4.97 -24.80
N VAL A 263 -29.31 4.61 -24.49
CA VAL A 263 -28.79 3.27 -24.77
C VAL A 263 -29.23 2.30 -23.68
N THR A 264 -29.83 1.18 -24.07
CA THR A 264 -30.12 0.05 -23.18
C THR A 264 -29.22 -1.10 -23.56
N LEU A 265 -28.51 -1.64 -22.57
CA LEU A 265 -27.65 -2.81 -22.76
C LEU A 265 -28.42 -4.08 -22.36
N SER A 266 -28.33 -5.14 -23.17
CA SER A 266 -28.89 -6.45 -22.81
C SER A 266 -27.93 -7.20 -21.88
N SER A 267 -28.47 -7.86 -20.85
CA SER A 267 -27.71 -8.79 -20.01
C SER A 267 -27.25 -10.05 -20.77
N ASP A 268 -27.84 -10.34 -21.93
CA ASP A 268 -27.41 -11.46 -22.79
C ASP A 268 -26.01 -11.20 -23.35
N ASN A 269 -25.68 -9.93 -23.61
CA ASN A 269 -24.34 -9.49 -23.97
C ASN A 269 -23.52 -9.26 -22.70
N LYS A 270 -22.92 -10.34 -22.19
CA LYS A 270 -22.12 -10.35 -20.95
C LYS A 270 -20.99 -9.31 -20.90
N SER A 271 -20.58 -8.75 -22.04
CA SER A 271 -19.56 -7.71 -22.11
C SER A 271 -19.73 -6.75 -23.29
N HIS A 272 -19.34 -5.50 -23.08
CA HIS A 272 -19.20 -4.45 -24.10
C HIS A 272 -17.72 -4.15 -24.31
N SER A 273 -17.23 -4.27 -25.55
CA SER A 273 -15.83 -4.01 -25.90
C SER A 273 -15.65 -2.63 -26.53
N LEU A 274 -14.59 -1.92 -26.15
CA LEU A 274 -14.16 -0.68 -26.79
C LEU A 274 -12.65 -0.71 -27.09
N GLN A 275 -12.24 0.01 -28.13
CA GLN A 275 -10.84 0.15 -28.48
C GLN A 275 -10.24 1.37 -27.77
N VAL A 276 -9.10 1.16 -27.13
CA VAL A 276 -8.26 2.23 -26.58
C VAL A 276 -7.02 2.37 -27.46
N GLN A 277 -6.72 3.61 -27.85
CA GLN A 277 -5.59 3.94 -28.74
C GLN A 277 -4.74 5.03 -28.09
N LEU A 278 -3.43 4.83 -28.08
CA LEU A 278 -2.44 5.81 -27.64
C LEU A 278 -1.84 6.48 -28.86
N PHE A 279 -1.87 7.81 -28.90
CA PHE A 279 -1.32 8.63 -29.98
C PHE A 279 -0.17 9.49 -29.48
N ARG A 280 0.78 9.78 -30.37
CA ARG A 280 1.72 10.89 -30.26
C ARG A 280 1.51 11.81 -31.45
N SER A 281 1.03 13.02 -31.20
CA SER A 281 0.47 13.86 -32.25
C SER A 281 -0.59 13.05 -33.03
N GLU A 282 -0.37 12.78 -34.33
CA GLU A 282 -1.27 11.99 -35.18
C GLU A 282 -0.85 10.51 -35.30
N ASP A 283 0.33 10.13 -34.81
CA ASP A 283 0.85 8.76 -34.95
C ASP A 283 0.26 7.84 -33.87
N GLU A 284 -0.44 6.78 -34.28
CA GLU A 284 -0.90 5.72 -33.37
C GLU A 284 0.31 4.89 -32.89
N LEU A 285 0.60 4.96 -31.59
CA LEU A 285 1.69 4.22 -30.97
C LEU A 285 1.27 2.82 -30.51
N ALA A 286 0.04 2.68 -30.02
CA ALA A 286 -0.46 1.41 -29.49
C ALA A 286 -1.99 1.37 -29.48
N ARG A 287 -2.54 0.16 -29.55
CA ARG A 287 -3.96 -0.15 -29.56
C ARG A 287 -4.27 -1.36 -28.71
N LYS A 288 -5.36 -1.34 -27.95
CA LYS A 288 -5.81 -2.51 -27.17
C LYS A 288 -7.32 -2.50 -26.94
N PRO A 289 -8.01 -3.65 -27.08
CA PRO A 289 -9.40 -3.76 -26.65
C PRO A 289 -9.50 -3.71 -25.12
N VAL A 290 -10.57 -3.07 -24.63
CA VAL A 290 -10.97 -3.05 -23.22
C VAL A 290 -12.39 -3.54 -23.13
N ASN A 291 -12.61 -4.55 -22.29
CA ASN A 291 -13.90 -5.19 -22.10
C ASN A 291 -14.52 -4.71 -20.79
N LEU A 292 -15.73 -4.19 -20.87
CA LEU A 292 -16.56 -3.81 -19.73
C LEU A 292 -17.62 -4.90 -19.54
N SER A 293 -17.75 -5.49 -18.35
CA SER A 293 -18.80 -6.48 -18.12
C SER A 293 -20.16 -5.79 -18.08
N VAL A 294 -21.21 -6.45 -18.56
CA VAL A 294 -22.60 -5.99 -18.40
C VAL A 294 -23.26 -6.85 -17.34
N LYS A 295 -23.76 -6.23 -16.28
CA LYS A 295 -24.34 -6.89 -15.10
C LYS A 295 -25.82 -6.53 -14.97
N SER A 296 -26.62 -7.46 -14.47
CA SER A 296 -28.01 -7.21 -14.08
C SER A 296 -28.10 -6.45 -12.74
N THR A 297 -29.30 -6.00 -12.36
CA THR A 297 -29.57 -5.37 -11.05
C THR A 297 -29.42 -6.33 -9.86
N LYS A 298 -29.34 -7.64 -10.11
CA LYS A 298 -29.24 -8.70 -9.09
C LYS A 298 -27.79 -9.11 -8.78
N GLU A 299 -26.83 -8.61 -9.54
CA GLU A 299 -25.42 -8.96 -9.42
C GLU A 299 -24.63 -7.86 -8.71
N ALA A 300 -23.46 -8.24 -8.18
CA ALA A 300 -22.48 -7.26 -7.71
C ALA A 300 -21.94 -6.49 -8.92
N ARG A 301 -21.68 -5.20 -8.72
CA ARG A 301 -21.17 -4.32 -9.77
C ARG A 301 -19.96 -3.56 -9.29
N LYS A 302 -18.93 -3.51 -10.14
CA LYS A 302 -17.78 -2.62 -9.97
C LYS A 302 -18.17 -1.19 -10.33
N ILE A 303 -17.95 -0.27 -9.40
CA ILE A 303 -18.11 1.17 -9.60
C ILE A 303 -16.75 1.81 -9.48
N THR A 304 -16.38 2.58 -10.50
CA THR A 304 -15.13 3.34 -10.54
C THR A 304 -15.33 4.77 -10.02
N PHE A 305 -14.27 5.34 -9.45
CA PHE A 305 -14.19 6.73 -9.03
C PHE A 305 -12.76 7.24 -9.19
N LEU A 306 -12.59 8.56 -9.23
CA LEU A 306 -11.27 9.20 -9.18
C LEU A 306 -10.89 9.38 -7.71
N SER A 307 -9.78 8.78 -7.28
CA SER A 307 -9.27 8.88 -5.91
C SER A 307 -8.62 10.25 -5.70
N GLU A 308 -8.99 10.93 -4.61
CA GLU A 308 -8.39 12.20 -4.17
C GLU A 308 -6.97 11.99 -3.62
N ILE A 309 -6.64 10.77 -3.19
CA ILE A 309 -5.32 10.42 -2.66
C ILE A 309 -4.22 10.65 -3.70
N ASP A 310 -4.46 10.33 -4.98
CA ASP A 310 -3.42 10.37 -6.00
C ASP A 310 -3.91 10.57 -7.44
N ASN A 311 -5.19 10.93 -7.64
CA ASN A 311 -5.81 11.14 -8.96
C ASN A 311 -5.75 9.91 -9.89
N SER A 312 -5.74 8.71 -9.31
CA SER A 312 -5.89 7.45 -10.03
C SER A 312 -7.35 6.98 -10.04
N VAL A 313 -7.72 6.19 -11.06
CA VAL A 313 -9.03 5.53 -11.08
C VAL A 313 -8.98 4.29 -10.20
N GLN A 314 -9.80 4.29 -9.15
CA GLN A 314 -10.04 3.15 -8.26
C GLN A 314 -11.45 2.63 -8.43
N TYR A 315 -11.74 1.48 -7.83
CA TYR A 315 -13.08 0.90 -7.86
C TYR A 315 -13.46 0.28 -6.51
N PHE A 316 -14.74 0.00 -6.34
CA PHE A 316 -15.26 -0.91 -5.32
C PHE A 316 -16.40 -1.74 -5.94
N SER A 317 -16.69 -2.92 -5.38
CA SER A 317 -17.86 -3.71 -5.80
C SER A 317 -19.04 -3.46 -4.86
N VAL A 318 -20.28 -3.51 -5.36
CA VAL A 318 -21.47 -3.31 -4.54
C VAL A 318 -22.64 -4.22 -4.94
N PHE A 319 -23.34 -4.78 -3.95
CA PHE A 319 -24.71 -5.29 -4.09
C PHE A 319 -25.70 -4.28 -3.54
N HIS A 320 -26.78 -4.07 -4.30
CA HIS A 320 -27.95 -3.35 -3.82
C HIS A 320 -28.84 -4.28 -2.99
N PRO A 321 -29.66 -3.70 -2.08
CA PRO A 321 -30.77 -4.43 -1.51
C PRO A 321 -31.66 -5.03 -2.62
N THR A 322 -32.10 -6.28 -2.49
CA THR A 322 -32.88 -6.98 -3.55
C THR A 322 -34.16 -6.26 -3.95
N LYS A 323 -34.77 -5.51 -3.02
CA LYS A 323 -35.93 -4.63 -3.22
C LYS A 323 -35.56 -3.19 -2.85
N HIS A 324 -34.48 -2.70 -3.46
CA HIS A 324 -33.97 -1.36 -3.18
C HIS A 324 -34.97 -0.27 -3.60
N ASP A 325 -35.39 0.54 -2.64
CA ASP A 325 -36.21 1.73 -2.79
C ASP A 325 -35.35 2.97 -2.46
N PRO A 326 -34.91 3.76 -3.45
CA PRO A 326 -34.04 4.91 -3.23
C PRO A 326 -34.57 5.95 -2.22
N SER A 327 -35.88 5.97 -1.94
CA SER A 327 -36.48 6.87 -0.95
C SER A 327 -36.22 6.45 0.50
N LYS A 328 -35.79 5.20 0.73
CA LYS A 328 -35.54 4.64 2.05
C LYS A 328 -34.05 4.61 2.39
N GLN A 329 -33.76 4.74 3.67
CA GLN A 329 -32.41 4.56 4.21
C GLN A 329 -32.11 3.08 4.46
N TYR A 330 -31.01 2.59 3.90
CA TYR A 330 -30.54 1.23 4.11
C TYR A 330 -29.21 1.19 4.90
N PRO A 331 -29.05 0.22 5.80
CA PRO A 331 -27.75 -0.18 6.32
C PRO A 331 -26.72 -0.52 5.25
N VAL A 332 -25.45 -0.49 5.63
CA VAL A 332 -24.32 -0.87 4.77
C VAL A 332 -23.41 -1.85 5.50
N ILE A 333 -23.09 -2.97 4.86
CA ILE A 333 -22.06 -3.89 5.31
C ILE A 333 -20.85 -3.72 4.40
N PHE A 334 -19.74 -3.22 4.94
CA PHE A 334 -18.46 -3.21 4.27
C PHE A 334 -17.72 -4.53 4.52
N SER A 335 -17.35 -5.25 3.47
CA SER A 335 -16.60 -6.50 3.56
C SER A 335 -15.20 -6.35 2.96
N LEU A 336 -14.20 -6.53 3.81
CA LEU A 336 -12.78 -6.40 3.49
C LEU A 336 -12.22 -7.75 3.02
N HIS A 337 -11.54 -7.75 1.87
CA HIS A 337 -10.96 -8.97 1.28
C HIS A 337 -9.61 -9.39 1.90
N GLY A 338 -9.29 -10.68 1.75
CA GLY A 338 -8.02 -11.29 2.15
C GLY A 338 -6.85 -10.99 1.22
N ALA A 339 -5.63 -11.39 1.61
CA ALA A 339 -4.42 -11.17 0.82
C ALA A 339 -4.47 -11.98 -0.49
N GLY A 340 -4.20 -11.32 -1.61
CA GLY A 340 -4.24 -11.94 -2.94
C GLY A 340 -5.64 -12.10 -3.54
N VAL A 341 -6.67 -11.58 -2.86
CA VAL A 341 -8.08 -11.63 -3.30
C VAL A 341 -8.48 -10.29 -3.93
N GLU A 342 -9.17 -10.32 -5.07
CA GLU A 342 -9.79 -9.13 -5.68
C GLU A 342 -11.16 -8.83 -5.03
N ALA A 343 -11.55 -7.56 -4.96
CA ALA A 343 -12.85 -7.16 -4.41
C ALA A 343 -14.05 -7.81 -5.13
N GLU A 344 -13.95 -7.98 -6.45
CA GLU A 344 -14.98 -8.67 -7.25
C GLU A 344 -15.15 -10.13 -6.82
N TRP A 345 -14.04 -10.87 -6.68
CA TRP A 345 -14.07 -12.25 -6.22
C TRP A 345 -14.65 -12.37 -4.81
N MET A 346 -14.32 -11.43 -3.92
CA MET A 346 -14.89 -11.39 -2.57
C MET A 346 -16.40 -11.18 -2.63
N SER A 347 -16.88 -10.29 -3.50
CA SER A 347 -18.32 -10.08 -3.69
C SER A 347 -19.05 -11.34 -4.15
N ASP A 348 -18.42 -12.19 -4.97
CA ASP A 348 -19.00 -13.47 -5.38
C ASP A 348 -19.15 -14.50 -4.23
N GLN A 349 -18.51 -14.25 -3.09
CA GLN A 349 -18.66 -15.07 -1.88
C GLN A 349 -19.85 -14.65 -1.02
N TYR A 350 -20.65 -13.67 -1.47
CA TYR A 350 -21.83 -13.19 -0.78
C TYR A 350 -23.11 -13.32 -1.63
N SER A 351 -24.25 -13.40 -0.95
CA SER A 351 -25.59 -13.23 -1.54
C SER A 351 -26.07 -11.80 -1.33
N SER A 352 -26.85 -11.24 -2.25
CA SER A 352 -27.54 -9.96 -2.03
C SER A 352 -28.47 -10.03 -0.80
N LYS A 353 -28.65 -8.92 -0.08
CA LYS A 353 -29.51 -8.85 1.12
C LYS A 353 -30.77 -8.06 0.82
N GLU A 354 -31.86 -8.29 1.54
CA GLU A 354 -33.06 -7.45 1.40
C GLU A 354 -32.94 -6.12 2.17
N TRP A 355 -32.06 -6.08 3.18
CA TRP A 355 -32.06 -5.06 4.22
C TRP A 355 -30.78 -4.21 4.26
N ALA A 356 -29.78 -4.47 3.42
CA ALA A 356 -28.51 -3.74 3.43
C ALA A 356 -27.85 -3.73 2.06
N PHE A 357 -27.06 -2.68 1.82
CA PHE A 357 -26.01 -2.72 0.81
C PHE A 357 -24.85 -3.60 1.28
N LEU A 358 -24.24 -4.33 0.36
CA LEU A 358 -22.92 -4.96 0.59
C LEU A 358 -21.89 -4.23 -0.27
N VAL A 359 -20.82 -3.74 0.35
CA VAL A 359 -19.78 -2.95 -0.31
C VAL A 359 -18.43 -3.62 -0.10
N PHE A 360 -17.66 -3.74 -1.17
CA PHE A 360 -16.36 -4.42 -1.20
C PHE A 360 -15.30 -3.45 -1.72
N PRO A 361 -14.61 -2.71 -0.82
CA PRO A 361 -13.45 -1.88 -1.19
C PRO A 361 -12.27 -2.76 -1.66
N THR A 362 -11.23 -2.14 -2.24
CA THR A 362 -10.16 -2.88 -2.94
C THR A 362 -8.83 -2.92 -2.21
N ASN A 363 -8.68 -2.18 -1.11
CA ASN A 363 -7.37 -2.03 -0.45
C ASN A 363 -6.30 -1.57 -1.46
N ARG A 364 -6.72 -0.82 -2.50
CA ARG A 364 -5.96 -0.48 -3.72
C ARG A 364 -5.59 -1.65 -4.63
N ARG A 365 -5.12 -2.78 -4.08
CA ARG A 365 -4.68 -3.99 -4.80
C ARG A 365 -4.94 -5.24 -3.93
N PRO A 366 -4.97 -6.45 -4.50
CA PRO A 366 -5.19 -7.70 -3.74
C PRO A 366 -4.24 -7.96 -2.57
N PHE A 367 -2.96 -7.61 -2.73
CA PHE A 367 -1.94 -7.70 -1.68
C PHE A 367 -1.69 -6.35 -1.00
N GLY A 368 -2.55 -5.36 -1.24
CA GLY A 368 -2.38 -3.91 -1.07
C GLY A 368 -1.55 -3.45 0.12
N SER A 369 -2.17 -2.74 1.07
CA SER A 369 -1.47 -2.21 2.24
C SER A 369 -1.99 -2.80 3.55
N ASP A 370 -2.44 -4.06 3.51
CA ASP A 370 -2.99 -4.76 4.68
C ASP A 370 -4.11 -3.98 5.39
N TRP A 371 -4.92 -3.24 4.62
CA TRP A 371 -5.97 -2.33 5.14
C TRP A 371 -5.45 -1.25 6.10
N GLN A 372 -4.14 -1.03 6.10
CA GLN A 372 -3.43 0.08 6.73
C GLN A 372 -3.04 1.07 5.65
N ASP A 373 -2.52 2.25 6.04
CA ASP A 373 -1.99 3.24 5.09
C ASP A 373 -2.99 3.56 3.96
N TRP A 374 -2.61 3.41 2.68
CA TRP A 374 -3.50 3.59 1.53
C TRP A 374 -4.71 2.67 1.53
N GLY A 375 -4.62 1.49 2.14
CA GLY A 375 -5.76 0.57 2.27
C GLY A 375 -6.85 1.12 3.17
N ARG A 376 -6.46 1.78 4.27
CA ARG A 376 -7.37 2.48 5.17
C ARG A 376 -7.95 3.73 4.49
N LEU A 377 -7.12 4.50 3.79
CA LEU A 377 -7.58 5.68 3.07
C LEU A 377 -8.54 5.32 1.93
N ASP A 378 -8.25 4.25 1.16
CA ASP A 378 -9.15 3.70 0.13
C ASP A 378 -10.51 3.30 0.72
N PHE A 379 -10.50 2.63 1.88
CA PHE A 379 -11.74 2.30 2.59
C PHE A 379 -12.56 3.54 2.95
N LEU A 380 -11.91 4.59 3.50
CA LEU A 380 -12.59 5.83 3.88
C LEU A 380 -13.13 6.56 2.64
N GLU A 381 -12.37 6.64 1.55
CA GLU A 381 -12.87 7.18 0.27
C GLU A 381 -14.10 6.39 -0.21
N VAL A 382 -14.05 5.06 -0.21
CA VAL A 382 -15.18 4.22 -0.62
C VAL A 382 -16.40 4.44 0.27
N MET A 383 -16.23 4.60 1.58
CA MET A 383 -17.33 4.93 2.49
C MET A 383 -17.98 6.27 2.12
N GLU A 384 -17.19 7.30 1.82
CA GLU A 384 -17.72 8.59 1.34
C GLU A 384 -18.38 8.46 -0.04
N GLN A 385 -17.80 7.69 -0.96
CA GLN A 385 -18.42 7.41 -2.27
C GLN A 385 -19.80 6.75 -2.12
N VAL A 386 -19.99 5.87 -1.13
CA VAL A 386 -21.26 5.22 -0.81
C VAL A 386 -22.26 6.23 -0.23
N LYS A 387 -21.83 7.05 0.74
CA LYS A 387 -22.68 8.10 1.33
C LYS A 387 -23.18 9.12 0.30
N GLN A 388 -22.34 9.46 -0.67
CA GLN A 388 -22.69 10.41 -1.73
C GLN A 388 -23.64 9.82 -2.78
N ARG A 389 -23.57 8.51 -3.04
CA ARG A 389 -24.36 7.84 -4.10
C ARG A 389 -25.68 7.27 -3.64
N TYR A 390 -25.80 6.91 -2.36
CA TYR A 390 -26.91 6.12 -1.86
C TYR A 390 -27.51 6.71 -0.59
N ASN A 391 -28.83 6.58 -0.45
CA ASN A 391 -29.52 6.94 0.78
C ASN A 391 -29.29 5.85 1.85
N VAL A 392 -28.30 6.06 2.71
CA VAL A 392 -27.81 5.06 3.67
C VAL A 392 -27.99 5.50 5.12
N ASP A 393 -28.31 4.54 5.99
CA ASP A 393 -28.39 4.74 7.43
C ASP A 393 -26.98 4.62 8.04
N GLN A 394 -26.35 5.76 8.30
CA GLN A 394 -25.00 5.84 8.85
C GLN A 394 -24.91 5.34 10.30
N GLU A 395 -26.03 5.16 11.00
CA GLU A 395 -26.04 4.53 12.33
C GLU A 395 -26.09 3.00 12.24
N ARG A 396 -26.13 2.45 11.03
CA ARG A 396 -26.10 1.01 10.74
C ARG A 396 -25.07 0.69 9.66
N PHE A 397 -23.86 1.24 9.83
CA PHE A 397 -22.67 0.80 9.13
C PHE A 397 -22.01 -0.34 9.88
N TYR A 398 -21.67 -1.42 9.16
CA TYR A 398 -21.06 -2.61 9.70
C TYR A 398 -19.76 -2.91 8.96
N LEU A 399 -18.76 -3.43 9.66
CA LEU A 399 -17.47 -3.81 9.08
C LEU A 399 -17.20 -5.30 9.28
N THR A 400 -16.93 -6.02 8.21
CA THR A 400 -16.54 -7.44 8.24
C THR A 400 -15.43 -7.72 7.25
N GLY A 401 -14.83 -8.90 7.29
CA GLY A 401 -13.74 -9.25 6.39
C GLY A 401 -12.96 -10.47 6.85
N HIS A 402 -12.27 -11.12 5.90
CA HIS A 402 -11.56 -12.39 6.12
C HIS A 402 -10.05 -12.26 5.98
N SER A 403 -9.28 -12.93 6.84
CA SER A 403 -7.80 -12.99 6.77
C SER A 403 -7.17 -11.59 6.88
N MET A 404 -6.52 -11.09 5.82
CA MET A 404 -6.08 -9.69 5.72
C MET A 404 -7.23 -8.71 5.95
N GLY A 405 -8.40 -9.01 5.40
CA GLY A 405 -9.62 -8.28 5.66
C GLY A 405 -10.04 -8.34 7.12
N GLY A 406 -9.89 -9.49 7.78
CA GLY A 406 -10.18 -9.65 9.21
C GLY A 406 -9.25 -8.82 10.10
N GLN A 407 -7.96 -8.74 9.76
CA GLN A 407 -7.05 -7.78 10.40
C GLN A 407 -7.44 -6.33 10.08
N GLY A 408 -7.89 -6.05 8.85
CA GLY A 408 -8.42 -4.74 8.48
C GLY A 408 -9.65 -4.33 9.29
N VAL A 409 -10.53 -5.27 9.63
CA VAL A 409 -11.70 -5.05 10.49
C VAL A 409 -11.24 -4.59 11.87
N TRP A 410 -10.25 -5.27 12.45
CA TRP A 410 -9.65 -4.84 13.71
C TRP A 410 -8.96 -3.49 13.60
N HIS A 411 -8.17 -3.28 12.55
CA HIS A 411 -7.42 -2.03 12.36
C HIS A 411 -8.36 -0.84 12.21
N ILE A 412 -9.22 -0.84 11.20
CA ILE A 412 -10.14 0.25 10.91
C ILE A 412 -11.18 0.39 12.02
N GLY A 413 -11.73 -0.72 12.52
CA GLY A 413 -12.75 -0.70 13.59
C GLY A 413 -12.23 -0.11 14.90
N LEU A 414 -10.98 -0.38 15.29
CA LEU A 414 -10.38 0.18 16.51
C LEU A 414 -9.88 1.62 16.31
N HIS A 415 -9.48 2.01 15.09
CA HIS A 415 -9.07 3.40 14.83
C HIS A 415 -10.27 4.33 14.66
N TYR A 416 -11.40 3.84 14.11
CA TYR A 416 -12.63 4.62 13.90
C TYR A 416 -13.86 3.94 14.52
N PRO A 417 -13.88 3.68 15.84
CA PRO A 417 -14.96 2.93 16.48
C PRO A 417 -16.32 3.64 16.36
N SER A 418 -16.31 4.98 16.27
CA SER A 418 -17.53 5.79 16.14
C SER A 418 -18.15 5.78 14.73
N LEU A 419 -17.59 5.04 13.76
CA LEU A 419 -18.18 4.87 12.43
C LEU A 419 -19.09 3.65 12.33
N PHE A 420 -18.98 2.69 13.25
CA PHE A 420 -19.60 1.38 13.07
C PHE A 420 -20.59 1.04 14.18
N ALA A 421 -21.74 0.52 13.79
CA ALA A 421 -22.69 -0.08 14.70
C ALA A 421 -22.19 -1.43 15.25
N ALA A 422 -21.39 -2.16 14.47
CA ALA A 422 -20.76 -3.42 14.87
C ALA A 422 -19.63 -3.81 13.92
N ILE A 423 -18.73 -4.66 14.40
CA ILE A 423 -17.71 -5.29 13.57
C ILE A 423 -17.71 -6.82 13.67
N ALA A 424 -17.32 -7.48 12.60
CA ALA A 424 -17.25 -8.94 12.47
C ALA A 424 -15.92 -9.37 11.84
N PRO A 425 -14.81 -9.40 12.60
CA PRO A 425 -13.51 -9.86 12.11
C PRO A 425 -13.48 -11.39 11.95
N LEU A 426 -13.05 -11.86 10.79
CA LEU A 426 -13.06 -13.29 10.43
C LEU A 426 -11.64 -13.73 10.07
N ALA A 427 -11.11 -14.75 10.73
CA ALA A 427 -9.76 -15.24 10.50
C ALA A 427 -8.63 -14.17 10.55
N GLY A 428 -8.83 -13.09 11.31
CA GLY A 428 -7.94 -11.92 11.31
C GLY A 428 -6.75 -12.03 12.27
N TRP A 429 -5.57 -11.59 11.84
CA TRP A 429 -4.39 -11.54 12.71
C TRP A 429 -4.32 -10.27 13.57
N THR A 430 -3.52 -10.34 14.64
CA THR A 430 -3.37 -9.28 15.65
C THR A 430 -2.43 -8.17 15.19
N ASN A 431 -1.18 -8.52 14.93
CA ASN A 431 -0.15 -7.63 14.39
C ASN A 431 0.87 -8.44 13.58
N PHE A 432 1.71 -7.74 12.81
CA PHE A 432 2.70 -8.39 11.93
C PHE A 432 3.75 -9.20 12.69
N GLN A 433 4.17 -8.75 13.86
CA GLN A 433 5.21 -9.42 14.63
C GLN A 433 4.76 -10.80 15.14
N ILE A 434 3.48 -11.01 15.39
CA ILE A 434 2.96 -12.32 15.79
C ILE A 434 2.62 -13.15 14.56
N TYR A 435 1.99 -12.54 13.54
CA TYR A 435 1.57 -13.24 12.32
C TYR A 435 2.74 -13.78 11.50
N SER A 436 3.77 -12.96 11.35
CA SER A 436 4.98 -13.26 10.59
C SER A 436 6.20 -12.89 11.45
N PRO A 437 6.63 -13.77 12.38
CA PRO A 437 7.59 -13.44 13.42
C PRO A 437 8.86 -12.77 12.94
N PHE A 438 9.31 -11.76 13.70
CA PHE A 438 10.52 -11.00 13.40
C PHE A 438 11.81 -11.66 13.91
N THR A 439 11.77 -12.95 14.27
CA THR A 439 12.84 -13.73 14.93
C THR A 439 14.19 -13.60 14.23
N PHE A 440 14.22 -13.54 12.89
CA PHE A 440 15.46 -13.46 12.10
C PHE A 440 15.73 -12.08 11.49
N GLN A 441 15.01 -11.03 11.91
CA GLN A 441 15.30 -9.68 11.41
C GLN A 441 16.65 -9.18 11.95
N LYS A 442 17.60 -8.94 11.06
CA LYS A 442 18.84 -8.19 11.36
C LYS A 442 18.53 -6.80 11.91
N SER A 443 17.47 -6.15 11.43
CA SER A 443 16.98 -4.88 11.98
C SER A 443 16.54 -4.95 13.45
N ARG A 444 16.34 -6.16 14.00
CA ARG A 444 16.03 -6.38 15.42
C ARG A 444 17.27 -6.83 16.18
N MET A 445 18.08 -7.69 15.56
CA MET A 445 19.25 -8.30 16.20
C MET A 445 20.45 -7.35 16.30
N LEU A 446 20.61 -6.41 15.35
CA LEU A 446 21.86 -5.66 15.14
C LEU A 446 21.68 -4.13 15.22
N THR A 447 20.52 -3.64 15.62
CA THR A 447 20.21 -2.20 15.69
C THR A 447 20.36 -1.69 17.12
N ASP A 448 20.93 -0.48 17.26
CA ASP A 448 20.97 0.23 18.54
C ASP A 448 19.56 0.33 19.16
N PRO A 449 19.38 0.07 20.47
CA PRO A 449 18.07 0.10 21.11
C PRO A 449 17.29 1.41 20.91
N ASN A 450 17.96 2.58 20.90
CA ASN A 450 17.29 3.87 20.72
C ASN A 450 16.80 4.05 19.28
N LEU A 451 17.59 3.65 18.29
CA LEU A 451 17.16 3.66 16.88
C LEU A 451 16.01 2.68 16.65
N LEU A 452 16.04 1.53 17.32
CA LEU A 452 14.96 0.56 17.25
C LEU A 452 13.65 1.12 17.84
N LEU A 453 13.72 1.93 18.91
CA LEU A 453 12.56 2.65 19.43
C LEU A 453 12.00 3.65 18.42
N SER A 454 12.85 4.41 17.71
CA SER A 454 12.41 5.31 16.63
C SER A 454 11.68 4.55 15.51
N ARG A 455 12.22 3.39 15.09
CA ARG A 455 11.55 2.50 14.12
C ARG A 455 10.19 2.01 14.63
N GLN A 456 10.12 1.55 15.88
CA GLN A 456 8.88 1.05 16.48
C GLN A 456 7.83 2.15 16.61
N ARG A 457 8.24 3.37 16.99
CA ARG A 457 7.38 4.55 17.04
C ARG A 457 6.71 4.80 15.69
N ALA A 458 7.43 4.69 14.58
CA ALA A 458 6.85 4.86 13.25
C ALA A 458 5.81 3.77 12.88
N MET A 459 5.83 2.60 13.52
CA MET A 459 5.07 1.41 13.13
C MET A 459 3.97 1.01 14.12
N LEU A 460 3.76 1.75 15.21
CA LEU A 460 2.87 1.31 16.29
C LEU A 460 1.41 1.17 15.85
N ASP A 461 0.96 1.99 14.89
CA ASP A 461 -0.41 1.94 14.36
C ASP A 461 -0.79 0.58 13.76
N SER A 462 0.21 -0.21 13.33
CA SER A 462 0.00 -1.58 12.83
C SER A 462 -0.27 -2.60 13.94
N ASN A 463 -0.17 -2.21 15.23
CA ASN A 463 -0.39 -3.10 16.37
C ASN A 463 -1.81 -2.95 16.94
N ASN A 464 -2.76 -3.68 16.37
CA ASN A 464 -4.17 -3.58 16.78
C ASN A 464 -4.42 -3.87 18.27
N LEU A 465 -3.60 -4.72 18.91
CA LEU A 465 -3.75 -5.05 20.33
C LEU A 465 -3.65 -3.81 21.24
N TYR A 466 -2.81 -2.84 20.84
CA TYR A 466 -2.61 -1.61 21.57
C TYR A 466 -3.88 -0.75 21.65
N PHE A 467 -4.75 -0.84 20.62
CA PHE A 467 -5.96 -0.04 20.47
C PHE A 467 -7.24 -0.73 20.98
N LEU A 468 -7.15 -1.91 21.61
CA LEU A 468 -8.34 -2.62 22.11
C LEU A 468 -9.23 -1.85 23.08
N PRO A 469 -8.74 -0.91 23.93
CA PRO A 469 -9.62 -0.06 24.73
C PRO A 469 -10.69 0.69 23.91
N ASN A 470 -10.41 1.00 22.64
CA ASN A 470 -11.32 1.71 21.73
C ASN A 470 -12.59 0.91 21.40
N ALA A 471 -12.61 -0.39 21.70
CA ALA A 471 -13.76 -1.27 21.49
C ALA A 471 -14.88 -1.12 22.53
N GLN A 472 -14.76 -0.23 23.53
CA GLN A 472 -15.68 -0.13 24.67
C GLN A 472 -17.16 -0.13 24.27
N HIS A 473 -17.52 0.60 23.21
CA HIS A 473 -18.91 0.73 22.72
C HIS A 473 -19.12 0.06 21.37
N LEU A 474 -18.21 -0.84 20.98
CA LEU A 474 -18.23 -1.50 19.68
C LEU A 474 -18.66 -2.97 19.84
N PRO A 475 -19.88 -3.35 19.44
CA PRO A 475 -20.28 -4.75 19.38
C PRO A 475 -19.40 -5.56 18.41
N ILE A 476 -18.87 -6.70 18.89
CA ILE A 476 -17.94 -7.54 18.13
C ILE A 476 -18.42 -9.00 18.08
N ILE A 477 -18.42 -9.57 16.88
CA ILE A 477 -18.53 -11.02 16.64
C ILE A 477 -17.29 -11.55 15.92
N VAL A 478 -16.50 -12.41 16.58
CA VAL A 478 -15.29 -13.00 15.99
C VAL A 478 -15.61 -14.40 15.47
N THR A 479 -15.22 -14.72 14.24
CA THR A 479 -15.35 -16.10 13.71
C THR A 479 -14.01 -16.63 13.21
N HIS A 480 -13.65 -17.85 13.60
CA HIS A 480 -12.37 -18.48 13.25
C HIS A 480 -12.49 -19.99 13.09
N GLY A 481 -11.71 -20.59 12.19
CA GLY A 481 -11.64 -22.06 12.05
C GLY A 481 -10.64 -22.66 13.04
N GLU A 482 -11.03 -23.70 13.78
CA GLU A 482 -10.19 -24.35 14.80
C GLU A 482 -8.85 -24.87 14.22
N LYS A 483 -8.85 -25.33 12.97
CA LYS A 483 -7.68 -25.92 12.30
C LYS A 483 -7.02 -24.97 11.30
N ASP A 484 -7.20 -23.66 11.47
CA ASP A 484 -6.56 -22.65 10.64
C ASP A 484 -5.02 -22.66 10.82
N LYS A 485 -4.30 -23.02 9.76
CA LYS A 485 -2.83 -23.04 9.71
C LYS A 485 -2.22 -21.79 9.08
N VAL A 486 -3.05 -20.90 8.50
CA VAL A 486 -2.60 -19.66 7.87
C VAL A 486 -2.59 -18.55 8.91
N VAL A 487 -3.69 -18.36 9.62
CA VAL A 487 -3.80 -17.49 10.79
C VAL A 487 -4.21 -18.36 11.98
N PRO A 488 -3.28 -18.81 12.82
CA PRO A 488 -3.61 -19.70 13.93
C PRO A 488 -4.67 -19.10 14.88
N PRO A 489 -5.56 -19.91 15.47
CA PRO A 489 -6.58 -19.45 16.42
C PRO A 489 -6.02 -18.75 17.68
N THR A 490 -4.72 -18.81 17.92
CA THR A 490 -4.06 -18.02 18.96
C THR A 490 -4.28 -16.51 18.80
N HIS A 491 -4.41 -16.01 17.56
CA HIS A 491 -4.70 -14.60 17.30
C HIS A 491 -6.05 -14.14 17.85
N PRO A 492 -7.20 -14.71 17.44
CA PRO A 492 -8.50 -14.29 17.96
C PRO A 492 -8.71 -14.68 19.43
N ARG A 493 -8.06 -15.74 19.95
CA ARG A 493 -8.07 -16.07 21.39
C ARG A 493 -7.39 -14.99 22.22
N LEU A 494 -6.28 -14.42 21.74
CA LEU A 494 -5.60 -13.29 22.41
C LEU A 494 -6.49 -12.04 22.43
N TYR A 495 -7.21 -11.75 21.34
CA TYR A 495 -8.22 -10.69 21.34
C TYR A 495 -9.31 -10.93 22.38
N GLN A 496 -9.87 -12.13 22.42
CA GLN A 496 -10.93 -12.51 23.36
C GLN A 496 -10.46 -12.37 24.81
N GLU A 497 -9.25 -12.86 25.13
CA GLU A 497 -8.66 -12.76 26.46
C GLU A 497 -8.58 -11.29 26.93
N ILE A 498 -7.96 -10.43 26.13
CA ILE A 498 -7.75 -9.02 26.50
C ILE A 498 -9.08 -8.27 26.57
N LEU A 499 -10.00 -8.51 25.63
CA LEU A 499 -11.32 -7.85 25.65
C LEU A 499 -12.15 -8.28 26.87
N ASN A 500 -12.08 -9.55 27.28
CA ASN A 500 -12.70 -10.02 28.52
C ASN A 500 -12.07 -9.36 29.76
N GLN A 501 -10.74 -9.23 29.81
CA GLN A 501 -10.04 -8.52 30.89
C GLN A 501 -10.43 -7.04 30.98
N LEU A 502 -10.74 -6.41 29.85
CA LEU A 502 -11.28 -5.03 29.78
C LEU A 502 -12.77 -4.94 30.15
N GLY A 503 -13.46 -6.08 30.34
CA GLY A 503 -14.88 -6.16 30.64
C GLY A 503 -15.79 -5.99 29.42
N PHE A 504 -15.26 -6.14 28.20
CA PHE A 504 -16.02 -5.97 26.96
C PHE A 504 -16.62 -7.30 26.50
N LYS A 505 -17.90 -7.30 26.12
CA LYS A 505 -18.58 -8.50 25.63
C LYS A 505 -18.24 -8.74 24.16
N VAL A 506 -17.68 -9.91 23.87
CA VAL A 506 -17.35 -10.36 22.51
C VAL A 506 -18.06 -11.68 22.24
N LEU A 507 -18.78 -11.78 21.13
CA LEU A 507 -19.31 -13.05 20.67
C LEU A 507 -18.22 -13.81 19.91
N TYR A 508 -17.67 -14.86 20.53
CA TYR A 508 -16.56 -15.63 19.96
C TYR A 508 -17.05 -16.95 19.37
N ARG A 509 -16.76 -17.19 18.10
CA ARG A 509 -17.17 -18.37 17.33
C ARG A 509 -15.94 -19.07 16.76
N GLU A 510 -15.52 -20.15 17.41
CA GLU A 510 -14.48 -21.04 16.88
C GLU A 510 -15.14 -22.29 16.30
N ILE A 511 -15.00 -22.51 14.99
CA ILE A 511 -15.71 -23.56 14.27
C ILE A 511 -14.84 -24.82 14.22
N ALA A 512 -15.30 -25.87 14.91
CA ALA A 512 -14.59 -27.13 15.04
C ALA A 512 -14.23 -27.75 13.67
N GLY A 513 -12.99 -28.23 13.54
CA GLY A 513 -12.46 -28.88 12.35
C GLY A 513 -12.25 -27.98 11.13
N LYS A 514 -12.70 -26.72 11.13
CA LYS A 514 -12.61 -25.86 9.95
C LYS A 514 -11.21 -25.26 9.74
N PRO A 515 -10.73 -25.20 8.50
CA PRO A 515 -9.43 -24.61 8.16
C PRO A 515 -9.57 -23.08 7.96
N HIS A 516 -8.58 -22.45 7.32
CA HIS A 516 -8.60 -21.00 7.04
C HIS A 516 -9.82 -20.54 6.23
N TRP A 517 -10.30 -21.36 5.29
CA TRP A 517 -11.46 -21.07 4.45
C TRP A 517 -12.36 -22.29 4.33
N TRP A 518 -13.67 -22.13 4.49
CA TRP A 518 -14.62 -23.23 4.34
C TRP A 518 -15.93 -22.78 3.70
N ARG A 519 -16.64 -23.76 3.13
CA ARG A 519 -18.04 -23.65 2.71
C ARG A 519 -18.77 -24.84 3.32
N GLU A 520 -19.82 -24.59 4.08
CA GLU A 520 -20.80 -25.59 4.48
C GLU A 520 -21.94 -25.63 3.45
N PRO A 521 -22.81 -26.66 3.42
CA PRO A 521 -23.95 -26.69 2.51
C PRO A 521 -24.73 -25.37 2.62
N LEU A 522 -24.89 -24.73 1.46
CA LEU A 522 -25.28 -23.34 1.26
C LEU A 522 -26.19 -22.80 2.38
N VAL A 523 -25.67 -21.88 3.20
CA VAL A 523 -26.53 -20.91 3.89
C VAL A 523 -27.46 -20.33 2.82
N LYS A 524 -28.77 -20.22 3.10
CA LYS A 524 -29.82 -19.85 2.12
C LYS A 524 -29.32 -18.79 1.13
N GLY A 525 -28.92 -19.19 -0.09
CA GLY A 525 -28.22 -18.34 -1.05
C GLY A 525 -26.94 -18.96 -1.61
N LYS A 526 -26.02 -18.13 -2.12
CA LYS A 526 -24.74 -18.55 -2.75
C LYS A 526 -23.50 -18.26 -1.89
N GLY A 527 -23.69 -17.61 -0.74
CA GLY A 527 -22.61 -17.13 0.12
C GLY A 527 -21.75 -18.25 0.71
N ALA A 528 -20.50 -17.93 1.04
CA ALA A 528 -19.62 -18.85 1.75
C ALA A 528 -19.77 -18.66 3.27
N ASP A 529 -20.04 -19.75 4.00
CA ASP A 529 -20.34 -19.74 5.45
C ASP A 529 -19.30 -19.00 6.31
N VAL A 530 -18.02 -19.09 5.91
CA VAL A 530 -16.90 -18.40 6.56
C VAL A 530 -17.07 -16.88 6.61
N VAL A 531 -17.69 -16.27 5.59
CA VAL A 531 -17.87 -14.82 5.44
C VAL A 531 -19.33 -14.37 5.54
N GLU A 532 -20.26 -15.29 5.33
CA GLU A 532 -21.70 -15.06 5.31
C GLU A 532 -22.42 -16.24 5.94
N ASN A 533 -22.86 -16.07 7.19
CA ASN A 533 -23.79 -16.98 7.84
C ASN A 533 -24.87 -16.21 8.62
N ASP A 534 -25.98 -16.89 8.93
CA ASP A 534 -27.14 -16.27 9.55
C ASP A 534 -26.84 -15.65 10.91
N GLU A 535 -25.95 -16.26 11.70
CA GLU A 535 -25.58 -15.74 13.02
C GLU A 535 -24.86 -14.39 12.91
N ILE A 536 -23.87 -14.27 12.02
CA ILE A 536 -23.19 -13.00 11.74
C ILE A 536 -24.21 -11.97 11.23
N MET A 537 -25.03 -12.34 10.24
CA MET A 537 -25.97 -11.39 9.62
C MET A 537 -27.04 -10.91 10.60
N GLN A 538 -27.57 -11.79 11.44
CA GLN A 538 -28.52 -11.44 12.49
C GLN A 538 -27.87 -10.60 13.60
N PHE A 539 -26.64 -10.93 13.99
CA PHE A 539 -25.88 -10.13 14.95
C PHE A 539 -25.75 -8.69 14.44
N LEU A 540 -25.23 -8.50 13.22
CA LEU A 540 -25.04 -7.17 12.61
C LEU A 540 -26.38 -6.42 12.54
N LYS A 541 -27.42 -7.05 11.97
CA LYS A 541 -28.74 -6.43 11.75
C LYS A 541 -29.38 -5.85 13.02
N ARG A 542 -29.08 -6.40 14.20
CA ARG A 542 -29.64 -5.96 15.49
C ARG A 542 -28.90 -4.76 16.09
N GLN A 543 -27.69 -4.44 15.62
CA GLN A 543 -26.89 -3.36 16.21
C GLN A 543 -27.21 -2.00 15.57
N ARG A 544 -27.08 -0.96 16.39
CA ARG A 544 -27.14 0.45 15.98
C ARG A 544 -26.04 1.21 16.73
N LEU A 545 -25.36 2.10 16.02
CA LEU A 545 -24.28 2.91 16.58
C LEU A 545 -24.79 3.79 17.73
N GLN A 546 -24.10 3.74 18.87
CA GLN A 546 -24.28 4.70 19.95
C GLN A 546 -23.38 5.93 19.70
N ARG A 547 -23.93 7.02 19.15
CA ARG A 547 -23.13 8.22 18.81
C ARG A 547 -22.60 8.98 20.02
N PHE A 548 -23.37 9.00 21.10
CA PHE A 548 -23.09 9.81 22.30
C PHE A 548 -23.04 8.92 23.56
N PRO A 549 -22.08 7.99 23.66
CA PRO A 549 -21.92 7.21 24.89
C PRO A 549 -21.51 8.12 26.04
N LYS A 550 -22.03 7.85 27.24
CA LYS A 550 -21.76 8.66 28.45
C LYS A 550 -20.34 8.48 28.98
N THR A 551 -19.73 7.33 28.73
CA THR A 551 -18.34 7.04 29.08
C THR A 551 -17.51 6.87 27.82
N LEU A 552 -16.21 7.14 27.89
CA LEU A 552 -15.26 6.89 26.81
C LEU A 552 -13.95 6.40 27.39
N LYS A 553 -13.36 5.39 26.76
CA LYS A 553 -11.98 4.95 26.95
C LYS A 553 -11.34 4.83 25.59
N VAL A 554 -10.42 5.73 25.30
CA VAL A 554 -9.77 5.85 24.00
C VAL A 554 -8.27 5.85 24.17
N ARG A 555 -7.62 5.09 23.30
CA ARG A 555 -6.19 5.16 22.97
C ARG A 555 -6.04 5.59 21.53
N LEU A 556 -5.14 6.54 21.32
CA LEU A 556 -4.69 6.96 20.00
C LEU A 556 -3.20 7.23 20.04
N TYR A 557 -2.57 7.31 18.87
CA TYR A 557 -1.12 7.42 18.74
C TYR A 557 -0.71 8.44 17.68
N ASP A 558 -1.31 8.34 16.50
CA ASP A 558 -1.12 9.24 15.38
C ASP A 558 -2.41 10.02 15.08
N LEU A 559 -2.41 11.35 15.29
CA LEU A 559 -3.55 12.21 14.97
C LEU A 559 -3.89 12.24 13.48
N THR A 560 -2.96 11.89 12.60
CA THR A 560 -3.17 11.84 11.15
C THR A 560 -3.97 10.61 10.72
N VAL A 561 -4.04 9.59 11.59
CA VAL A 561 -4.90 8.43 11.38
C VAL A 561 -6.33 8.77 11.77
N ASN A 562 -6.55 9.13 13.04
CA ASN A 562 -7.84 9.61 13.51
C ASN A 562 -7.63 10.55 14.69
N ASP A 563 -8.26 11.71 14.63
CA ASP A 563 -8.25 12.70 15.70
C ASP A 563 -9.57 12.78 16.46
N GLN A 564 -10.63 12.09 16.01
CA GLN A 564 -11.97 12.20 16.58
C GLN A 564 -12.57 10.85 16.95
N TYR A 565 -12.98 10.73 18.21
CA TYR A 565 -13.60 9.55 18.79
C TYR A 565 -14.92 9.94 19.44
N TYR A 566 -16.03 9.55 18.81
CA TYR A 566 -17.39 9.93 19.21
C TYR A 566 -17.52 11.47 19.32
N TRP A 567 -17.65 11.98 20.54
CA TRP A 567 -17.83 13.39 20.85
C TRP A 567 -16.56 14.10 21.37
N VAL A 568 -15.42 13.42 21.43
CA VAL A 568 -14.12 14.03 21.75
C VAL A 568 -13.21 14.05 20.52
N LYS A 569 -12.62 15.22 20.23
CA LYS A 569 -11.59 15.38 19.21
C LYS A 569 -10.29 15.87 19.87
N VAL A 570 -9.19 15.20 19.61
CA VAL A 570 -7.86 15.62 20.07
C VAL A 570 -7.28 16.58 19.05
N LEU A 571 -7.09 17.84 19.43
CA LEU A 571 -6.58 18.87 18.53
C LEU A 571 -5.06 18.87 18.47
N LYS A 572 -4.40 18.51 19.59
CA LYS A 572 -2.95 18.54 19.71
C LYS A 572 -2.41 17.60 20.79
N GLN A 573 -1.46 16.74 20.42
CA GLN A 573 -0.67 15.96 21.37
C GLN A 573 0.47 16.80 21.96
N THR A 574 0.88 16.51 23.20
CA THR A 574 2.08 17.14 23.79
C THR A 574 3.34 16.67 23.05
N GLN A 575 3.44 15.36 22.79
CA GLN A 575 4.46 14.69 21.98
C GLN A 575 3.75 13.91 20.86
N VAL A 576 4.16 14.12 19.61
CA VAL A 576 3.56 13.43 18.45
C VAL A 576 3.84 11.94 18.51
N MET A 577 3.05 11.04 17.92
CA MET A 577 3.42 9.61 17.83
C MET A 577 3.84 9.02 19.18
N ARG A 578 3.06 9.29 20.23
CA ARG A 578 3.27 8.79 21.60
C ARG A 578 1.94 8.35 22.19
N ASP A 579 2.01 7.54 23.24
CA ASP A 579 0.83 7.01 23.93
C ASP A 579 -0.06 8.15 24.43
N THR A 580 -1.23 8.28 23.79
CA THR A 580 -2.26 9.28 24.11
C THR A 580 -3.52 8.56 24.53
N THR A 581 -4.07 8.97 25.67
CA THR A 581 -5.31 8.39 26.20
C THR A 581 -6.32 9.48 26.52
N VAL A 582 -7.60 9.14 26.33
CA VAL A 582 -8.75 9.91 26.79
C VAL A 582 -9.66 8.96 27.54
N GLU A 583 -9.88 9.23 28.83
CA GLU A 583 -10.96 8.66 29.60
C GLU A 583 -11.95 9.78 29.90
N ALA A 584 -13.23 9.57 29.59
CA ALA A 584 -14.25 10.57 29.84
C ALA A 584 -15.51 9.95 30.44
N ASN A 585 -16.19 10.72 31.30
CA ASN A 585 -17.47 10.37 31.90
C ASN A 585 -18.39 11.59 31.97
N VAL A 586 -19.65 11.41 31.60
CA VAL A 586 -20.69 12.42 31.76
C VAL A 586 -21.55 12.08 32.97
N ASP A 587 -21.57 12.98 33.96
CA ASP A 587 -22.34 12.85 35.19
C ASP A 587 -23.10 14.14 35.47
N GLY A 588 -24.43 14.07 35.49
CA GLY A 588 -25.31 15.24 35.60
C GLY A 588 -24.99 16.31 34.54
N ASN A 589 -24.67 17.51 35.00
CA ASN A 589 -24.26 18.64 34.18
C ASN A 589 -22.74 18.74 33.97
N SER A 590 -21.99 17.69 34.30
CA SER A 590 -20.53 17.69 34.25
C SER A 590 -19.99 16.66 33.25
N ILE A 591 -18.91 17.05 32.56
CA ILE A 591 -18.10 16.16 31.73
C ILE A 591 -16.72 16.09 32.37
N VAL A 592 -16.34 14.94 32.89
CA VAL A 592 -15.03 14.69 33.51
C VAL A 592 -14.13 13.99 32.50
N LEU A 593 -12.94 14.53 32.24
CA LEU A 593 -11.93 13.97 31.36
C LEU A 593 -10.60 13.80 32.09
N GLU A 594 -10.06 12.59 32.02
CA GLU A 594 -8.68 12.26 32.40
C GLU A 594 -7.92 11.87 31.14
N THR A 595 -6.83 12.58 30.86
CA THR A 595 -6.11 12.47 29.59
C THR A 595 -4.60 12.46 29.79
N LYS A 596 -3.92 11.78 28.87
CA LYS A 596 -2.46 11.74 28.80
C LYS A 596 -2.00 12.22 27.43
N ASN A 597 -0.91 13.00 27.41
CA ASN A 597 -0.25 13.47 26.18
C ASN A 597 -1.17 14.33 25.27
N ILE A 598 -1.95 15.24 25.87
CA ILE A 598 -2.83 16.16 25.15
C ILE A 598 -2.57 17.59 25.62
N ASP A 599 -2.28 18.48 24.66
CA ASP A 599 -2.14 19.92 24.89
C ASP A 599 -3.46 20.65 24.57
N ALA A 600 -4.29 20.14 23.66
CA ALA A 600 -5.59 20.73 23.30
C ALA A 600 -6.60 19.70 22.76
N LEU A 601 -7.89 19.91 23.05
CA LEU A 601 -9.00 19.05 22.62
C LEU A 601 -10.29 19.87 22.33
N GLU A 602 -11.22 19.26 21.60
CA GLU A 602 -12.57 19.75 21.35
C GLU A 602 -13.60 18.73 21.85
N ILE A 603 -14.66 19.20 22.51
CA ILE A 603 -15.80 18.40 22.97
C ILE A 603 -17.04 18.84 22.17
N ASN A 604 -17.74 17.88 21.57
CA ASN A 604 -19.08 18.09 21.02
C ASN A 604 -20.14 17.80 22.10
N ALA A 605 -20.55 18.84 22.82
CA ALA A 605 -21.57 18.80 23.85
C ALA A 605 -23.00 18.80 23.27
N ASP A 606 -23.28 17.88 22.35
CA ASP A 606 -24.61 17.70 21.76
C ASP A 606 -25.68 17.47 22.85
N ARG A 607 -26.93 17.85 22.59
CA ARG A 607 -28.03 17.65 23.56
C ARG A 607 -28.26 16.17 23.89
N GLN A 608 -27.99 15.26 22.94
CA GLN A 608 -28.05 13.83 23.19
C GLN A 608 -26.97 13.36 24.18
N LEU A 609 -25.83 14.07 24.25
CA LEU A 609 -24.78 13.80 25.22
C LEU A 609 -25.08 14.44 26.57
N ILE A 610 -25.45 15.72 26.60
CA ILE A 610 -25.66 16.49 27.83
C ILE A 610 -26.73 17.57 27.61
N ASP A 611 -27.89 17.37 28.24
CA ASP A 611 -29.06 18.24 28.07
C ASP A 611 -29.14 19.26 29.21
N PHE A 612 -28.11 20.10 29.30
CA PHE A 612 -28.04 21.22 30.25
C PHE A 612 -27.53 22.46 29.52
N ASP A 613 -28.02 23.62 29.93
CA ASP A 613 -27.55 24.91 29.43
C ASP A 613 -26.21 25.30 30.05
N ASN A 614 -26.06 25.11 31.37
CA ASN A 614 -24.84 25.39 32.10
C ASN A 614 -24.14 24.09 32.44
N ILE A 615 -22.97 23.86 31.85
CA ILE A 615 -22.19 22.66 32.09
C ILE A 615 -20.81 22.97 32.65
N THR A 616 -20.24 21.99 33.34
CA THR A 616 -18.86 22.04 33.82
C THR A 616 -18.04 20.96 33.13
N VAL A 617 -16.94 21.33 32.52
CA VAL A 617 -15.93 20.38 32.04
C VAL A 617 -14.79 20.34 33.05
N VAL A 618 -14.54 19.17 33.63
CA VAL A 618 -13.39 18.92 34.50
C VAL A 618 -12.35 18.16 33.68
N TRP A 619 -11.20 18.77 33.41
CA TRP A 619 -10.14 18.17 32.60
C TRP A 619 -8.84 18.09 33.40
N ASN A 620 -8.40 16.86 33.69
CA ASN A 620 -7.22 16.55 34.52
C ASN A 620 -7.25 17.34 35.85
N GLY A 621 -8.40 17.37 36.51
CA GLY A 621 -8.67 18.14 37.74
C GLY A 621 -8.97 19.63 37.58
N GLY A 622 -8.70 20.24 36.40
CA GLY A 622 -9.02 21.65 36.12
C GLY A 622 -10.49 21.85 35.76
N SER A 623 -11.16 22.88 36.28
CA SER A 623 -12.59 23.13 36.05
C SER A 623 -12.85 24.29 35.07
N HIS A 624 -13.70 24.04 34.08
CA HIS A 624 -14.10 24.99 33.04
C HIS A 624 -15.63 25.05 32.94
N LYS A 625 -16.23 26.21 33.14
CA LYS A 625 -17.69 26.40 33.03
C LYS A 625 -18.06 26.94 31.66
N PHE A 626 -19.15 26.41 31.10
CA PHE A 626 -19.67 26.81 29.79
C PHE A 626 -21.18 27.09 29.86
N ASP A 627 -21.61 28.15 29.15
CA ASP A 627 -23.02 28.46 28.90
C ASP A 627 -23.36 28.15 27.43
N LEU A 628 -24.14 27.08 27.23
CA LEU A 628 -24.55 26.55 25.92
C LEU A 628 -25.82 27.23 25.38
N LYS A 629 -26.42 28.20 26.09
CA LYS A 629 -27.59 28.98 25.59
C LYS A 629 -27.28 29.75 24.32
N THR A 630 -26.02 30.10 24.12
CA THR A 630 -25.50 30.76 22.91
C THR A 630 -25.58 29.87 21.66
N GLY A 631 -25.93 28.59 21.81
CA GLY A 631 -25.97 27.60 20.73
C GLY A 631 -24.62 26.98 20.41
N GLN A 632 -23.51 27.51 20.94
CA GLN A 632 -22.18 26.93 20.76
C GLN A 632 -22.04 25.65 21.58
N ARG A 633 -22.03 24.49 20.91
CA ARG A 633 -21.85 23.17 21.54
C ARG A 633 -20.51 22.50 21.24
N ARG A 634 -19.65 23.15 20.47
CA ARG A 634 -18.26 22.74 20.26
C ARG A 634 -17.34 23.52 21.18
N LEU A 635 -16.82 22.83 22.20
CA LEU A 635 -16.06 23.42 23.29
C LEU A 635 -14.59 23.08 23.10
N LYS A 636 -13.78 24.09 22.79
CA LYS A 636 -12.34 23.93 22.61
C LYS A 636 -11.62 24.27 23.91
N LEU A 637 -10.72 23.40 24.32
CA LEU A 637 -9.95 23.49 25.55
C LEU A 637 -8.46 23.31 25.22
N ALA A 638 -7.62 24.11 25.87
CA ALA A 638 -6.16 23.96 25.84
C ALA A 638 -5.63 23.94 27.26
N ARG A 639 -4.56 23.17 27.49
CA ARG A 639 -3.80 23.21 28.74
C ARG A 639 -3.22 24.61 28.93
N GLU A 640 -3.06 25.05 30.17
CA GLU A 640 -2.49 26.36 30.50
C GLU A 640 -1.17 26.62 29.74
N GLY A 641 -1.06 27.79 29.12
CA GLY A 641 0.10 28.17 28.30
C GLY A 641 0.21 27.49 26.93
N LYS A 642 -0.76 26.63 26.54
CA LYS A 642 -0.78 25.96 25.24
C LYS A 642 -1.75 26.61 24.26
N SER A 643 -1.40 26.54 22.98
CA SER A 643 -2.19 27.09 21.87
C SER A 643 -3.25 26.09 21.39
N LEU A 644 -4.39 26.64 20.95
CA LEU A 644 -5.46 25.92 20.23
C LEU A 644 -5.16 25.70 18.74
N ALA A 645 -4.00 26.12 18.25
CA ALA A 645 -3.58 25.84 16.87
C ALA A 645 -3.49 24.33 16.63
N ASN A 646 -3.89 23.91 15.43
CA ASN A 646 -3.91 22.51 15.02
C ASN A 646 -2.51 21.88 15.07
N ALA A 647 -2.47 20.57 15.34
CA ALA A 647 -1.25 19.78 15.29
C ALA A 647 -0.63 19.69 13.89
N LYS A 648 0.57 19.12 13.85
CA LYS A 648 1.24 18.67 12.63
C LYS A 648 0.32 17.71 11.85
N SER A 649 0.18 17.94 10.54
CA SER A 649 -0.68 17.16 9.63
C SER A 649 -0.01 15.93 9.01
N ALA A 650 1.19 15.56 9.48
CA ALA A 650 1.97 14.43 8.96
C ALA A 650 2.88 13.88 10.05
N ASN A 651 3.01 12.55 10.20
CA ASN A 651 3.74 11.96 11.34
C ASN A 651 4.75 10.87 10.97
N SER A 652 4.94 10.62 9.66
CA SER A 652 5.99 9.76 9.13
C SER A 652 6.32 10.16 7.70
N LEU A 653 7.50 9.76 7.20
CA LEU A 653 7.89 10.01 5.80
C LEU A 653 6.82 9.56 4.80
N LYS A 654 6.06 8.52 5.15
CA LYS A 654 5.01 7.94 4.30
C LYS A 654 3.88 8.92 4.00
N SER A 655 3.67 9.91 4.87
CA SER A 655 2.63 10.95 4.72
C SER A 655 2.72 11.73 3.41
N VAL A 656 3.93 11.89 2.85
CA VAL A 656 4.13 12.57 1.56
C VAL A 656 3.34 11.91 0.42
N PHE A 657 3.05 10.60 0.55
CA PHE A 657 2.39 9.77 -0.45
C PHE A 657 0.89 9.56 -0.19
N PHE A 658 0.32 10.17 0.86
CA PHE A 658 -1.11 10.09 1.19
C PHE A 658 -1.94 11.22 0.57
N SER A 659 -1.33 12.01 -0.31
CA SER A 659 -1.96 13.02 -1.15
C SER A 659 -1.23 13.10 -2.48
N PRO A 660 -1.81 13.75 -3.51
CA PRO A 660 -1.19 13.79 -4.83
C PRO A 660 0.24 14.32 -4.75
N PHE A 661 1.19 13.56 -5.32
CA PHE A 661 2.61 13.90 -5.29
C PHE A 661 3.26 13.75 -6.67
N VAL A 662 4.38 14.46 -6.84
CA VAL A 662 5.27 14.31 -8.00
C VAL A 662 6.68 13.96 -7.55
N ILE A 663 7.39 13.21 -8.37
CA ILE A 663 8.78 12.84 -8.16
C ILE A 663 9.66 13.77 -9.00
N VAL A 664 10.58 14.47 -8.34
CA VAL A 664 11.41 15.51 -8.95
C VAL A 664 12.87 15.08 -8.85
N TYR A 665 13.49 14.78 -9.99
CA TYR A 665 14.90 14.38 -10.03
C TYR A 665 15.81 15.53 -10.45
N GLY A 666 17.03 15.53 -9.91
CA GLY A 666 18.01 16.58 -10.16
C GLY A 666 18.66 16.53 -11.56
N THR A 667 18.82 17.68 -12.20
CA THR A 667 19.45 17.82 -13.53
C THR A 667 20.77 18.61 -13.55
N ARG A 668 21.26 19.07 -12.39
CA ARG A 668 22.50 19.89 -12.28
C ARG A 668 23.78 19.07 -12.08
N GLY A 669 23.66 17.76 -11.85
CA GLY A 669 24.78 16.85 -11.65
C GLY A 669 25.51 16.48 -12.95
N THR A 670 26.42 15.51 -12.85
CA THR A 670 26.97 14.86 -14.05
C THR A 670 25.87 14.10 -14.79
N LYS A 671 26.06 13.82 -16.09
CA LYS A 671 25.13 12.98 -16.87
C LYS A 671 24.81 11.66 -16.16
N GLN A 672 25.83 10.98 -15.63
CA GLN A 672 25.65 9.74 -14.89
C GLN A 672 24.80 9.92 -13.62
N THR A 673 25.05 10.96 -12.85
CA THR A 673 24.26 11.27 -11.63
C THR A 673 22.80 11.55 -12.00
N THR A 674 22.55 12.36 -13.03
CA THR A 674 21.20 12.65 -13.51
C THR A 674 20.49 11.40 -14.02
N ASP A 675 21.17 10.53 -14.77
CA ASP A 675 20.62 9.28 -15.27
C ASP A 675 20.27 8.31 -14.12
N ASP A 676 21.07 8.28 -13.06
CA ASP A 676 20.81 7.42 -11.91
C ASP A 676 19.70 7.98 -11.00
N LEU A 677 19.58 9.30 -10.84
CA LEU A 677 18.46 9.92 -10.13
C LEU A 677 17.14 9.73 -10.89
N LEU A 678 17.16 9.86 -12.22
CA LEU A 678 16.02 9.52 -13.06
C LEU A 678 15.65 8.03 -12.95
N HIS A 679 16.65 7.14 -12.90
CA HIS A 679 16.42 5.72 -12.62
C HIS A 679 15.76 5.49 -11.26
N GLY A 680 16.21 6.17 -10.22
CA GLY A 680 15.56 6.18 -8.91
C GLY A 680 14.08 6.62 -8.97
N ALA A 681 13.79 7.70 -9.70
CA ALA A 681 12.43 8.19 -9.89
C ALA A 681 11.52 7.16 -10.57
N ARG A 682 12.04 6.45 -11.59
CA ARG A 682 11.32 5.36 -12.27
C ARG A 682 10.96 4.23 -11.31
N LEU A 683 11.88 3.84 -10.44
CA LEU A 683 11.65 2.78 -9.46
C LEU A 683 10.56 3.16 -8.46
N ILE A 684 10.53 4.42 -7.99
CA ILE A 684 9.47 4.91 -7.10
C ILE A 684 8.11 4.88 -7.82
N ALA A 685 8.03 5.45 -9.03
CA ALA A 685 6.79 5.49 -9.80
C ALA A 685 6.24 4.09 -10.11
N ALA A 686 7.10 3.19 -10.60
CA ALA A 686 6.73 1.81 -10.90
C ALA A 686 6.32 1.03 -9.64
N LYS A 687 7.01 1.23 -8.51
CA LYS A 687 6.64 0.61 -7.23
C LYS A 687 5.28 1.09 -6.77
N PHE A 688 5.01 2.40 -6.81
CA PHE A 688 3.74 3.00 -6.40
C PHE A 688 2.56 2.50 -7.26
N TRP A 689 2.73 2.49 -8.59
CA TRP A 689 1.74 1.93 -9.52
C TRP A 689 1.43 0.45 -9.22
N ARG A 690 2.48 -0.35 -8.97
CA ARG A 690 2.34 -1.79 -8.70
C ARG A 690 1.61 -2.06 -7.38
N VAL A 691 2.00 -1.40 -6.29
CA VAL A 691 1.48 -1.71 -4.94
C VAL A 691 0.20 -0.98 -4.59
N ALA A 692 0.00 0.24 -5.09
CA ALA A 692 -1.11 1.11 -4.70
C ALA A 692 -2.11 1.35 -5.83
N ASN A 693 -1.98 0.67 -6.98
CA ASN A 693 -2.74 0.99 -8.20
C ASN A 693 -2.68 2.49 -8.52
N GLY A 694 -1.57 3.12 -8.14
CA GLY A 694 -1.50 4.56 -7.98
C GLY A 694 -0.94 5.27 -9.20
N ARG A 695 -1.08 6.59 -9.18
CA ARG A 695 -0.59 7.47 -10.24
C ARG A 695 0.34 8.53 -9.66
N THR A 696 1.46 8.76 -10.35
CA THR A 696 2.35 9.89 -10.06
C THR A 696 3.03 10.36 -11.35
N ARG A 697 3.77 11.46 -11.28
CA ARG A 697 4.54 12.05 -12.39
C ARG A 697 6.00 12.12 -12.02
N ILE A 698 6.86 11.90 -13.00
CA ILE A 698 8.29 12.18 -12.90
C ILE A 698 8.54 13.51 -13.62
N LEU A 699 9.22 14.44 -12.96
CA LEU A 699 9.57 15.76 -13.49
C LEU A 699 11.06 16.02 -13.31
N ARG A 700 11.64 16.76 -14.25
CA ARG A 700 12.93 17.43 -14.03
C ARG A 700 12.72 18.53 -12.99
N ASP A 701 13.70 18.74 -12.12
CA ASP A 701 13.74 19.87 -11.19
C ASP A 701 13.50 21.24 -11.87
N VAL A 702 13.97 21.43 -13.10
CA VAL A 702 13.76 22.65 -13.89
C VAL A 702 12.35 22.80 -14.49
N ASP A 703 11.54 21.73 -14.52
CA ASP A 703 10.16 21.76 -15.03
C ASP A 703 9.13 22.02 -13.92
N VAL A 704 9.57 22.21 -12.67
CA VAL A 704 8.67 22.45 -11.54
C VAL A 704 8.26 23.92 -11.51
N ASP A 705 7.00 24.18 -11.83
CA ASP A 705 6.39 25.51 -11.77
C ASP A 705 5.57 25.72 -10.47
N GLU A 706 5.00 26.92 -10.32
CA GLU A 706 4.17 27.28 -9.16
C GLU A 706 2.86 26.47 -9.09
N THR A 707 2.34 25.95 -10.19
CA THR A 707 1.16 25.05 -10.16
C THR A 707 1.50 23.72 -9.53
N ILE A 708 2.68 23.17 -9.84
CA ILE A 708 3.19 21.94 -9.23
C ILE A 708 3.40 22.14 -7.72
N ILE A 709 4.02 23.25 -7.31
CA ILE A 709 4.25 23.60 -5.90
C ILE A 709 2.93 23.79 -5.13
N ARG A 710 1.91 24.37 -5.78
CA ARG A 710 0.59 24.58 -5.19
C ARG A 710 -0.18 23.28 -5.01
N ASP A 711 -0.15 22.39 -6.00
CA ASP A 711 -1.10 21.27 -6.07
C ASP A 711 -0.56 19.95 -5.50
N PHE A 712 0.77 19.76 -5.49
CA PHE A 712 1.39 18.47 -5.18
C PHE A 712 2.35 18.51 -4.00
N ASN A 713 2.41 17.39 -3.27
CA ASN A 713 3.57 17.06 -2.46
C ASN A 713 4.77 16.74 -3.37
N LEU A 714 5.99 17.00 -2.92
CA LEU A 714 7.21 16.84 -3.73
C LEU A 714 8.14 15.77 -3.17
N VAL A 715 8.44 14.75 -3.96
CA VAL A 715 9.47 13.75 -3.66
C VAL A 715 10.75 14.17 -4.40
N LEU A 716 11.68 14.80 -3.68
CA LEU A 716 12.88 15.41 -4.24
C LEU A 716 14.05 14.42 -4.20
N LEU A 717 14.65 14.14 -5.35
CA LEU A 717 15.83 13.27 -5.48
C LEU A 717 17.06 14.11 -5.84
N GLY A 718 18.08 14.06 -4.98
CA GLY A 718 19.35 14.76 -5.16
C GLY A 718 19.57 15.90 -4.15
N SER A 719 20.85 16.16 -3.83
CA SER A 719 21.28 17.27 -2.98
C SER A 719 21.15 18.62 -3.69
N GLY A 720 21.48 19.73 -3.01
CA GLY A 720 21.54 21.06 -3.66
C GLY A 720 22.55 21.15 -4.81
N GLN A 721 23.49 20.20 -4.92
CA GLN A 721 24.45 20.15 -6.03
C GLN A 721 23.85 19.51 -7.29
N SER A 722 23.06 18.46 -7.12
CA SER A 722 22.47 17.72 -8.24
C SER A 722 21.06 18.18 -8.59
N ASN A 723 20.33 18.81 -7.66
CA ASN A 723 18.93 19.22 -7.82
C ASN A 723 18.73 20.73 -7.57
N ALA A 724 18.26 21.44 -8.60
CA ALA A 724 18.02 22.88 -8.59
C ALA A 724 16.94 23.30 -7.58
N LEU A 725 15.88 22.52 -7.46
CA LEU A 725 14.79 22.80 -6.53
C LEU A 725 15.22 22.54 -5.09
N THR A 726 15.94 21.44 -4.82
CA THR A 726 16.55 21.20 -3.51
C THR A 726 17.45 22.38 -3.14
N ASN A 727 18.29 22.86 -4.06
CA ASN A 727 19.17 24.01 -3.82
C ASN A 727 18.39 25.29 -3.46
N ARG A 728 17.26 25.55 -4.14
CA ARG A 728 16.39 26.72 -3.90
C ARG A 728 15.82 26.73 -2.48
N ILE A 729 15.53 25.55 -1.91
CA ILE A 729 14.87 25.45 -0.60
C ILE A 729 15.83 25.09 0.55
N LEU A 730 17.06 24.66 0.26
CA LEU A 730 17.99 24.10 1.26
C LEU A 730 18.25 25.05 2.43
N GLY A 731 18.36 26.37 2.17
CA GLY A 731 18.56 27.38 3.22
C GLY A 731 17.37 27.57 4.17
N ARG A 732 16.23 26.93 3.91
CA ARG A 732 15.02 26.94 4.76
C ARG A 732 14.76 25.59 5.41
N LEU A 733 15.66 24.62 5.24
CA LEU A 733 15.59 23.30 5.87
C LEU A 733 16.54 23.25 7.07
N PRO A 734 16.28 22.40 8.07
CA PRO A 734 17.15 22.24 9.24
C PRO A 734 18.43 21.43 8.92
N MET A 735 18.94 21.53 7.70
CA MET A 735 20.06 20.74 7.20
C MET A 735 20.87 21.45 6.12
N THR A 736 22.13 21.05 5.95
CA THR A 736 22.88 21.22 4.71
C THR A 736 23.49 19.89 4.30
N VAL A 737 23.56 19.59 3.00
CA VAL A 737 24.05 18.30 2.51
C VAL A 737 24.80 18.45 1.19
N GLY A 738 26.00 17.87 1.12
CA GLY A 738 26.84 17.79 -0.08
C GLY A 738 28.32 17.94 0.24
N LYS A 739 29.20 17.79 -0.78
CA LYS A 739 30.67 17.92 -0.61
C LYS A 739 31.23 17.01 0.51
N GLY A 740 30.68 15.80 0.67
CA GLY A 740 31.15 14.84 1.68
C GLY A 740 30.75 15.18 3.12
N GLN A 741 29.88 16.17 3.34
CA GLN A 741 29.40 16.57 4.67
C GLN A 741 27.88 16.74 4.70
N LEU A 742 27.30 16.33 5.82
CA LEU A 742 25.90 16.57 6.18
C LEU A 742 25.92 17.30 7.52
N GLN A 743 25.39 18.52 7.54
CA GLN A 743 25.10 19.22 8.79
C GLN A 743 23.62 19.05 9.07
N PHE A 744 23.30 18.47 10.22
CA PHE A 744 21.93 18.29 10.67
C PHE A 744 21.90 18.58 12.17
N GLN A 745 21.08 19.54 12.59
CA GLN A 745 20.85 19.82 14.03
C GLN A 745 22.12 20.18 14.81
N GLY A 746 23.01 20.99 14.21
CA GLY A 746 24.28 21.35 14.83
C GLY A 746 25.29 20.19 14.92
N ARG A 747 24.94 18.98 14.47
CA ARG A 747 25.86 17.86 14.30
C ARG A 747 26.40 17.83 12.88
N THR A 748 27.67 17.49 12.76
CA THR A 748 28.33 17.30 11.48
C THR A 748 28.60 15.81 11.27
N HIS A 749 28.02 15.25 10.22
CA HIS A 749 28.28 13.90 9.75
C HIS A 749 29.20 13.97 8.53
N THR A 750 30.35 13.31 8.60
CA THR A 750 31.36 13.30 7.53
C THR A 750 31.39 11.97 6.78
N GLY A 751 31.84 11.99 5.54
CA GLY A 751 31.93 10.80 4.68
C GLY A 751 30.66 10.56 3.88
N ASP A 752 30.50 9.33 3.38
CA ASP A 752 29.39 8.96 2.49
C ASP A 752 28.11 8.67 3.28
N LYS A 753 27.27 9.69 3.45
CA LYS A 753 26.03 9.65 4.24
C LYS A 753 24.83 9.94 3.37
N ALA A 754 23.81 9.12 3.50
CA ALA A 754 22.48 9.36 2.96
C ALA A 754 21.58 9.96 4.05
N ILE A 755 20.71 10.87 3.64
CA ILE A 755 19.63 11.40 4.49
C ILE A 755 18.32 11.30 3.73
N VAL A 756 17.28 10.89 4.46
CA VAL A 756 15.90 11.04 4.02
C VAL A 756 15.17 11.90 5.04
N LEU A 757 14.44 12.91 4.58
CA LEU A 757 13.77 13.90 5.42
C LEU A 757 12.36 14.20 4.92
N LEU A 758 11.38 14.17 5.82
CA LEU A 758 10.05 14.77 5.65
C LEU A 758 10.03 16.19 6.23
N HIS A 759 9.44 17.14 5.51
CA HIS A 759 9.26 18.52 5.99
C HIS A 759 8.09 19.21 5.26
N PRO A 760 7.43 20.25 5.81
CA PRO A 760 6.57 21.13 5.03
C PRO A 760 7.35 21.75 3.89
N ASN A 761 6.72 21.91 2.73
CA ASN A 761 7.38 22.52 1.59
C ASN A 761 7.68 24.00 1.91
N PRO A 762 8.95 24.44 1.93
CA PRO A 762 9.29 25.83 2.25
C PRO A 762 8.78 26.87 1.24
N LEU A 763 8.26 26.42 0.10
CA LEU A 763 7.61 27.26 -0.91
C LEU A 763 6.07 27.26 -0.77
N ASN A 764 5.50 26.27 -0.07
CA ASN A 764 4.06 26.15 0.21
C ASN A 764 3.84 25.27 1.45
N PRO A 765 3.70 25.83 2.66
CA PRO A 765 3.59 25.07 3.91
C PRO A 765 2.40 24.11 4.01
N ASP A 766 1.37 24.26 3.15
CA ASP A 766 0.23 23.34 3.08
C ASP A 766 0.55 22.02 2.35
N LYS A 767 1.73 21.94 1.72
CA LYS A 767 2.24 20.74 1.04
C LYS A 767 3.46 20.20 1.76
N LEU A 768 3.78 18.93 1.50
CA LEU A 768 4.93 18.24 2.06
C LEU A 768 6.03 18.07 1.03
N ILE A 769 7.27 17.99 1.50
CA ILE A 769 8.39 17.41 0.76
C ILE A 769 8.91 16.16 1.45
N ALA A 770 9.36 15.20 0.64
CA ALA A 770 10.27 14.14 1.06
C ALA A 770 11.58 14.30 0.29
N LEU A 771 12.66 14.64 0.98
CA LEU A 771 13.98 14.85 0.40
C LEU A 771 14.83 13.59 0.55
N PHE A 772 15.30 13.06 -0.57
CA PHE A 772 16.21 11.94 -0.70
C PHE A 772 17.56 12.46 -1.20
N ALA A 773 18.50 12.64 -0.28
CA ALA A 773 19.79 13.28 -0.57
C ALA A 773 20.97 12.50 0.03
N GLY A 774 22.17 12.85 -0.41
CA GLY A 774 23.40 12.28 0.10
C GLY A 774 24.56 13.24 -0.03
N THR A 775 25.63 12.97 0.70
CA THR A 775 26.85 13.79 0.70
C THR A 775 27.71 13.57 -0.55
N THR A 776 27.48 12.45 -1.27
CA THR A 776 28.11 12.08 -2.55
C THR A 776 27.06 11.50 -3.52
N PRO A 777 27.35 11.40 -4.83
CA PRO A 777 26.45 10.73 -5.77
C PRO A 777 26.11 9.27 -5.38
N ARG A 778 27.01 8.56 -4.70
CA ARG A 778 26.77 7.19 -4.24
C ARG A 778 25.72 7.17 -3.12
N SER A 779 25.85 8.04 -2.12
CA SER A 779 24.86 8.14 -1.03
C SER A 779 23.54 8.76 -1.48
N GLU A 780 23.54 9.63 -2.49
CA GLU A 780 22.29 10.11 -3.10
C GLU A 780 21.43 8.94 -3.59
N LEU A 781 22.03 7.97 -4.29
CA LEU A 781 21.29 6.77 -4.72
C LEU A 781 20.97 5.83 -3.56
N LEU A 782 21.85 5.77 -2.56
CA LEU A 782 21.62 4.97 -1.36
C LEU A 782 20.42 5.48 -0.54
N SER A 783 20.10 6.77 -0.61
CA SER A 783 18.96 7.37 0.12
C SER A 783 17.63 6.67 -0.18
N LEU A 784 17.50 6.03 -1.35
CA LEU A 784 16.32 5.26 -1.76
C LEU A 784 16.18 3.89 -1.07
N TYR A 785 17.13 3.50 -0.22
CA TYR A 785 17.15 2.18 0.44
C TYR A 785 15.89 1.95 1.30
N PHE A 786 15.46 2.96 2.06
CA PHE A 786 14.33 2.88 2.97
C PHE A 786 13.04 3.50 2.41
N LEU A 787 12.71 3.25 1.13
CA LEU A 787 11.46 3.72 0.53
C LEU A 787 10.21 3.07 1.18
N PRO A 788 9.30 3.83 1.84
CA PRO A 788 8.19 3.30 2.64
C PRO A 788 6.95 2.94 1.80
N LEU A 789 7.14 2.44 0.57
CA LEU A 789 6.07 2.06 -0.36
C LEU A 789 5.63 0.59 -0.22
N TYR A 790 5.45 0.13 1.02
CA TYR A 790 4.86 -1.17 1.35
C TYR A 790 4.26 -1.12 2.76
N SER A 791 3.44 -2.10 3.12
CA SER A 791 2.83 -2.17 4.45
C SER A 791 3.84 -2.55 5.54
N GLY A 792 3.61 -2.06 6.75
CA GLY A 792 4.49 -2.35 7.90
C GLY A 792 5.93 -1.86 7.68
N SER A 793 6.11 -0.75 6.96
CA SER A 793 7.42 -0.19 6.58
C SER A 793 7.53 1.32 6.78
N SER A 794 6.88 1.82 7.82
CA SER A 794 6.96 3.25 8.13
C SER A 794 8.39 3.63 8.54
N THR A 795 8.78 4.84 8.19
CA THR A 795 10.05 5.44 8.60
C THR A 795 9.74 6.71 9.40
N PRO A 796 10.58 7.05 10.39
CA PRO A 796 10.50 8.33 11.09
C PRO A 796 10.57 9.52 10.13
N ASP A 797 10.35 10.73 10.67
CA ASP A 797 10.41 11.95 9.85
C ASP A 797 11.78 12.16 9.21
N TYR A 798 12.86 11.68 9.83
CA TYR A 798 14.17 11.63 9.21
C TYR A 798 14.94 10.35 9.56
N ILE A 799 15.86 9.99 8.67
CA ILE A 799 16.84 8.92 8.86
C ILE A 799 18.18 9.32 8.22
N ILE A 800 19.28 9.06 8.92
CA ILE A 800 20.66 9.25 8.46
C ILE A 800 21.37 7.90 8.51
N PHE A 801 22.02 7.52 7.41
CA PHE A 801 22.63 6.20 7.29
C PHE A 801 23.75 6.15 6.25
N ASN A 802 24.50 5.05 6.24
CA ASN A 802 25.60 4.81 5.31
C ASN A 802 25.44 3.44 4.62
N ASP A 803 26.40 3.06 3.76
CA ASP A 803 26.32 1.84 2.94
C ASP A 803 26.21 0.53 3.75
N SER A 804 26.55 0.53 5.04
CA SER A 804 26.41 -0.63 5.93
C SER A 804 24.96 -1.11 6.09
N VAL A 805 23.95 -0.29 5.76
CA VAL A 805 22.55 -0.72 5.70
C VAL A 805 22.34 -1.89 4.73
N ARG A 806 23.18 -2.04 3.70
CA ARG A 806 23.13 -3.18 2.79
C ARG A 806 23.47 -4.50 3.49
N LYS A 807 24.22 -4.48 4.59
CA LYS A 807 24.58 -5.68 5.38
C LYS A 807 23.69 -5.87 6.60
N TYR A 808 23.34 -4.76 7.26
CA TYR A 808 22.72 -4.75 8.60
C TYR A 808 21.32 -4.13 8.65
N VAL A 809 20.79 -3.64 7.51
CA VAL A 809 19.49 -2.95 7.42
C VAL A 809 19.42 -1.80 8.42
N TRP A 810 18.51 -1.81 9.39
CA TRP A 810 18.45 -0.77 10.44
C TRP A 810 19.69 -0.73 11.34
N GLY A 811 20.48 -1.81 11.41
CA GLY A 811 21.76 -1.81 12.12
C GLY A 811 22.83 -0.93 11.46
N GLY A 812 22.61 -0.45 10.23
CA GLY A 812 23.47 0.53 9.56
C GLY A 812 22.95 1.97 9.61
N VAL A 813 21.87 2.23 10.36
CA VAL A 813 21.32 3.58 10.59
C VAL A 813 22.14 4.26 11.69
N GLU A 814 22.43 5.54 11.51
CA GLU A 814 23.24 6.34 12.44
C GLU A 814 22.38 7.29 13.29
N ASP A 815 21.29 7.83 12.73
CA ASP A 815 20.36 8.72 13.43
C ASP A 815 18.96 8.59 12.81
N ALA A 816 17.90 8.69 13.62
CA ALA A 816 16.52 8.62 13.17
C ALA A 816 15.56 9.20 14.23
N GLY A 817 14.62 10.03 13.81
CA GLY A 817 13.73 10.71 14.77
C GLY A 817 12.54 11.41 14.16
N PHE A 818 11.87 12.21 14.99
CA PHE A 818 10.60 12.87 14.68
C PHE A 818 10.71 14.38 14.95
N PHE A 819 9.91 15.14 14.22
CA PHE A 819 9.67 16.54 14.52
C PHE A 819 8.46 16.70 15.45
N SER A 820 8.56 17.66 16.36
CA SER A 820 7.49 18.20 17.18
C SER A 820 6.35 18.80 16.34
N ASN A 821 5.28 19.21 17.00
CA ASN A 821 4.16 19.93 16.37
C ASN A 821 4.59 21.24 15.68
N GLN A 822 5.72 21.82 16.06
CA GLN A 822 6.27 23.06 15.50
C GLN A 822 7.36 22.81 14.45
N TRP A 823 7.50 21.56 13.98
CA TRP A 823 8.55 21.14 13.04
C TRP A 823 9.99 21.37 13.55
N THR A 824 10.16 21.41 14.88
CA THR A 824 11.47 21.33 15.55
C THR A 824 11.74 19.89 15.95
N ILE A 825 12.98 19.43 16.07
CA ILE A 825 13.22 18.03 16.49
C ILE A 825 12.82 17.83 17.95
N GLU A 826 12.25 16.65 18.22
CA GLU A 826 11.85 16.18 19.56
C GLU A 826 12.89 15.25 20.19
#